data_AF-A0A9D9Y087-F1
#
_entry.id   AF-A0A9D9Y087-F1
#
_cell.length_a   1.000
_cell.length_b   1.000
_cell.length_c   1.000
_cell.angle_alpha   90.00
_cell.angle_beta   90.00
_cell.angle_gamma   90.00
#
_symmetry.space_group_name_H-M   'P 1'
#
loop_
_entity.id
_entity.type
_entity.pdbx_description
1 polymer ?
#
loop_
_entity_poly.entity_id
_entity_poly.type
_entity_poly.pdbx_seq_one_letter_code
_entity_poly.pdbx_strand_id
1 'polypeptide(L)'
;MLPRIDGWVWSSARITEVRVRDGERVLGVATPALPRDDVVAAFPGCRSDQHPGFSILVPPTLGANSLVVEARTADGRVLEIGTSAMDLSEPFGVVENNGPIAQSAESSVHGWAISALGDLKVSVLAGDVELATGFARGRRDDVAASYAAERSGFDLPLSFRTLPRGRYFLTVRLVDRNGRQRNLRGPEVINDRALGELENSAPIELDAENVLRGWSIAADGGGSVRIRALDKDIGLFKADVVREDVGKQYAHWPHATRSGVEARLSFRELPRGRYPLTVTFRDGAGDYLTIAGPPVHNDLPIGRILESRWRMVDPGPLDFSAWVADEDGIASVTLVSETGRELAPLAPEGGQVSFESLLDETERKLGRPEPAVAMGRVYRARFDTNSLPPGLYRLGVRATDNSGRSALLPGPLVLRRSPSEQARVACPGEPFRLFFPGDTETFREGFVAMQELRELATGPCVDIGMRGRVEYLRTTRGKQQDYRFDPDFPDELRLRDEGSVTSTALNELLDLSARLDAPLLVTLDGGVWGDARFAAPDIDIVDVLEQDEQAVQWNQWGKTEPDDALGGLAGSYGSPQLARMMNLSIYNEEFRRYKQRNLQSAVRTILASGAGAAGRFVAVDLDPDQYINPWFYQAQWYDYSPQSLRQFREWLTHAGPYAEGGELAGSAHSTALDLERINRIAAQHWSSLELVEPPRQRPDYADPWHQLWTAFKRHQVASHYSDLARWAVAAGLAPARVYTSQTFIQADVATGVEDTATGWTDEAGVSIEGAKPVDGRLGAILYGPASRNEGKPRSGESLFHNIRQTDQDWAVVELHPATIEFPEKLPSHADAYATISRILNFGARFVSPMWGTNVADRFVYPQHFRSYDAFTASSFEYQLVWWLRYRRDTPVGSLSFPFGNEAVSSNDGWTSSAVAMASGPGYLRLDVRQPWLRMRSASFGRLHLPAGSRLQVRGTWREGLRVWARLQTPDGDNASLPLAESGGLLVGVTGAAETRVVDRIALRWLALDAQSIGEIRVDDIRLIRASGASAEHDVHRN
;
A
#
# COMPACT_ATOMS: atom_id res chain seq x y z
N MET A 1 10.53 -53.48 -32.61
CA MET A 1 10.89 -54.83 -33.07
C MET A 1 11.61 -54.72 -34.40
N LEU A 2 12.72 -55.42 -34.61
CA LEU A 2 13.48 -55.40 -35.86
C LEU A 2 12.72 -56.19 -36.95
N PRO A 3 12.69 -55.72 -38.21
CA PRO A 3 12.15 -56.50 -39.33
C PRO A 3 12.83 -57.85 -39.47
N ARG A 4 12.06 -58.89 -39.82
CA ARG A 4 12.56 -60.24 -40.05
C ARG A 4 12.27 -60.67 -41.48
N ILE A 5 13.27 -61.16 -42.18
CA ILE A 5 13.15 -61.75 -43.52
C ILE A 5 13.29 -63.26 -43.40
N ASP A 6 12.18 -63.94 -43.65
CA ASP A 6 12.07 -65.39 -43.66
C ASP A 6 11.98 -65.87 -45.11
N GLY A 7 12.71 -66.92 -45.47
CA GLY A 7 12.77 -67.39 -46.85
C GLY A 7 13.34 -68.78 -46.98
N TRP A 8 13.56 -69.21 -48.22
CA TRP A 8 14.26 -70.46 -48.53
C TRP A 8 15.15 -70.28 -49.76
N VAL A 9 16.19 -71.11 -49.86
CA VAL A 9 17.10 -71.16 -51.00
C VAL A 9 17.64 -72.57 -51.18
N TRP A 10 17.87 -72.98 -52.42
CA TRP A 10 18.47 -74.26 -52.76
C TRP A 10 19.49 -74.11 -53.90
N SER A 11 20.55 -74.93 -53.87
CA SER A 11 21.53 -75.08 -54.94
C SER A 11 22.12 -76.49 -54.92
N SER A 12 22.63 -76.95 -56.07
CA SER A 12 23.37 -78.22 -56.17
C SER A 12 24.72 -78.20 -55.43
N ALA A 13 25.25 -77.01 -55.15
CA ALA A 13 26.39 -76.81 -54.25
C ALA A 13 25.89 -76.26 -52.90
N ARG A 14 26.50 -76.72 -51.80
CA ARG A 14 26.08 -76.34 -50.43
C ARG A 14 26.05 -74.82 -50.25
N ILE A 15 24.98 -74.29 -49.64
CA ILE A 15 24.86 -72.85 -49.34
C ILE A 15 25.63 -72.55 -48.05
N THR A 16 26.66 -71.72 -48.14
CA THR A 16 27.49 -71.34 -46.98
C THR A 16 26.81 -70.25 -46.15
N GLU A 17 26.16 -69.30 -46.81
CA GLU A 17 25.45 -68.20 -46.16
C GLU A 17 24.38 -67.59 -47.07
N VAL A 18 23.36 -67.00 -46.46
CA VAL A 18 22.36 -66.11 -47.03
C VAL A 18 22.60 -64.73 -46.43
N ARG A 19 22.73 -63.72 -47.27
CA ARG A 19 22.95 -62.34 -46.89
C ARG A 19 21.76 -61.49 -47.31
N VAL A 20 21.30 -60.64 -46.40
CA VAL A 20 20.44 -59.51 -46.76
C VAL A 20 21.33 -58.29 -46.88
N ARG A 21 21.21 -57.55 -47.99
CA ARG A 21 22.01 -56.37 -48.25
C ARG A 21 21.20 -55.18 -48.77
N ASP A 22 21.76 -54.00 -48.58
CA ASP A 22 21.32 -52.73 -49.16
C ASP A 22 22.51 -52.12 -49.91
N GLY A 23 22.43 -52.06 -51.23
CA GLY A 23 23.60 -51.77 -52.09
C GLY A 23 24.74 -52.77 -51.84
N GLU A 24 25.95 -52.26 -51.57
CA GLU A 24 27.13 -53.08 -51.23
C GLU A 24 27.18 -53.48 -49.73
N ARG A 25 26.28 -52.96 -48.89
CA ARG A 25 26.31 -53.16 -47.44
C ARG A 25 25.52 -54.42 -47.04
N VAL A 26 26.20 -55.38 -46.43
CA VAL A 26 25.56 -56.56 -45.83
C VAL A 26 24.92 -56.19 -44.48
N LEU A 27 23.62 -56.37 -44.36
CA LEU A 27 22.81 -55.99 -43.19
C LEU A 27 22.54 -57.15 -42.23
N GLY A 28 22.53 -58.37 -42.74
CA GLY A 28 22.33 -59.57 -41.95
C GLY A 28 22.77 -60.80 -42.71
N VAL A 29 23.26 -61.80 -41.99
CA VAL A 29 23.72 -63.07 -42.56
C VAL A 29 23.12 -64.22 -41.75
N ALA A 30 22.63 -65.25 -42.42
CA ALA A 30 22.29 -66.53 -41.79
C ALA A 30 22.67 -67.69 -42.71
N THR A 31 22.91 -68.86 -42.15
CA THR A 31 23.04 -70.10 -42.94
C THR A 31 21.67 -70.78 -43.01
N PRO A 32 21.21 -71.28 -44.18
CA PRO A 32 19.95 -72.02 -44.27
C PRO A 32 20.03 -73.28 -43.40
N ALA A 33 19.08 -73.42 -42.48
CA ALA A 33 19.02 -74.53 -41.54
C ALA A 33 17.57 -74.84 -41.09
N LEU A 34 16.59 -74.05 -41.54
CA LEU A 34 15.19 -74.22 -41.13
C LEU A 34 14.49 -75.22 -42.07
N PRO A 35 13.82 -76.25 -41.54
CA PRO A 35 13.09 -77.21 -42.35
C PRO A 35 11.94 -76.53 -43.10
N ARG A 36 11.79 -76.88 -44.37
CA ARG A 36 10.74 -76.39 -45.29
C ARG A 36 10.28 -77.56 -46.15
N ASP A 37 9.51 -78.45 -45.55
CA ASP A 37 9.04 -79.68 -46.19
C ASP A 37 8.16 -79.38 -47.41
N ASP A 38 7.48 -78.22 -47.38
CA ASP A 38 6.74 -77.65 -48.52
C ASP A 38 7.62 -77.44 -49.75
N VAL A 39 8.83 -76.91 -49.55
CA VAL A 39 9.81 -76.67 -50.62
C VAL A 39 10.42 -77.98 -51.11
N VAL A 40 10.75 -78.90 -50.19
CA VAL A 40 11.31 -80.21 -50.54
C VAL A 40 10.32 -81.03 -51.36
N ALA A 41 9.02 -80.98 -51.02
CA ALA A 41 7.97 -81.68 -51.76
C ALA A 41 7.70 -81.07 -53.14
N ALA A 42 7.77 -79.74 -53.29
CA ALA A 42 7.55 -79.05 -54.56
C ALA A 42 8.69 -79.27 -55.57
N PHE A 43 9.91 -79.52 -55.10
CA PHE A 43 11.10 -79.71 -55.94
C PHE A 43 11.83 -81.04 -55.64
N PRO A 44 11.21 -82.20 -55.87
CA PRO A 44 11.73 -83.51 -55.41
C PRO A 44 13.04 -83.95 -56.11
N GLY A 45 13.37 -83.35 -57.26
CA GLY A 45 14.65 -83.57 -57.96
C GLY A 45 15.85 -82.82 -57.37
N CYS A 46 15.59 -81.87 -56.47
CA CYS A 46 16.59 -81.00 -55.84
C CYS A 46 17.03 -81.58 -54.48
N ARG A 47 17.81 -82.67 -54.49
CA ARG A 47 18.29 -83.32 -53.24
C ARG A 47 19.50 -82.57 -52.67
N SER A 48 19.37 -82.05 -51.45
CA SER A 48 20.47 -81.46 -50.65
C SER A 48 20.46 -82.04 -49.24
N ASP A 49 21.63 -82.09 -48.61
CA ASP A 49 21.84 -82.45 -47.20
C ASP A 49 21.53 -81.28 -46.23
N GLN A 50 21.18 -80.11 -46.75
CA GLN A 50 20.88 -78.89 -45.99
C GLN A 50 19.39 -78.52 -46.10
N HIS A 51 18.78 -78.14 -44.98
CA HIS A 51 17.42 -77.59 -44.99
C HIS A 51 17.40 -76.22 -45.70
N PRO A 52 16.45 -75.98 -46.62
CA PRO A 52 16.54 -74.82 -47.49
C PRO A 52 16.07 -73.52 -46.84
N GLY A 53 15.40 -73.55 -45.69
CA GLY A 53 14.83 -72.36 -45.04
C GLY A 53 15.85 -71.53 -44.26
N PHE A 54 15.65 -70.21 -44.24
CA PHE A 54 16.43 -69.25 -43.45
C PHE A 54 15.52 -68.17 -42.82
N SER A 55 16.01 -67.54 -41.76
CA SER A 55 15.39 -66.40 -41.08
C SER A 55 16.49 -65.42 -40.68
N ILE A 56 16.36 -64.15 -41.07
CA ILE A 56 17.35 -63.10 -40.80
C ILE A 56 16.64 -61.89 -40.20
N LEU A 57 17.09 -61.44 -39.03
CA LEU A 57 16.72 -60.12 -38.50
C LEU A 57 17.56 -59.06 -39.20
N VAL A 58 16.91 -58.01 -39.69
CA VAL A 58 17.56 -56.98 -40.49
C VAL A 58 17.42 -55.62 -39.79
N PRO A 59 18.52 -54.89 -39.55
CA PRO A 59 18.43 -53.52 -39.07
C PRO A 59 17.77 -52.62 -40.14
N PRO A 60 16.82 -51.74 -39.76
CA PRO A 60 16.27 -50.75 -40.67
C PRO A 60 17.38 -49.88 -41.28
N THR A 61 17.44 -49.78 -42.61
CA THR A 61 18.35 -48.85 -43.31
C THR A 61 17.59 -47.65 -43.87
N LEU A 62 18.02 -46.45 -43.48
CA LEU A 62 17.41 -45.20 -43.94
C LEU A 62 17.65 -45.03 -45.45
N GLY A 63 16.57 -45.04 -46.24
CA GLY A 63 16.62 -44.79 -47.70
C GLY A 63 16.65 -46.04 -48.59
N ALA A 64 16.61 -47.24 -48.02
CA ALA A 64 16.49 -48.48 -48.81
C ALA A 64 15.03 -48.68 -49.26
N ASN A 65 14.78 -48.69 -50.57
CA ASN A 65 13.44 -49.01 -51.11
C ASN A 65 13.25 -50.52 -51.35
N SER A 66 14.34 -51.26 -51.46
CA SER A 66 14.34 -52.72 -51.56
C SER A 66 15.65 -53.28 -51.04
N LEU A 67 15.57 -54.40 -50.31
CA LEU A 67 16.71 -55.16 -49.84
C LEU A 67 16.91 -56.36 -50.74
N VAL A 68 18.16 -56.58 -51.16
CA VAL A 68 18.52 -57.76 -51.96
C VAL A 68 18.90 -58.87 -51.00
N VAL A 69 18.25 -60.03 -51.15
CA VAL A 69 18.60 -61.25 -50.43
C VAL A 69 19.34 -62.16 -51.39
N GLU A 70 20.53 -62.59 -51.00
CA GLU A 70 21.35 -63.47 -51.82
C GLU A 70 21.91 -64.65 -51.01
N ALA A 71 22.22 -65.75 -51.68
CA ALA A 71 22.97 -66.86 -51.12
C ALA A 71 24.35 -66.97 -51.77
N ARG A 72 25.32 -67.43 -51.01
CA ARG A 72 26.62 -67.88 -51.53
C ARG A 72 26.74 -69.38 -51.39
N THR A 73 27.24 -70.01 -52.44
CA THR A 73 27.51 -71.45 -52.48
C THR A 73 28.99 -71.73 -52.19
N ALA A 74 29.29 -72.94 -51.71
CA ALA A 74 30.66 -73.36 -51.38
C ALA A 74 31.61 -73.40 -52.60
N ASP A 75 31.07 -73.47 -53.82
CA ASP A 75 31.82 -73.38 -55.08
C ASP A 75 32.06 -71.92 -55.55
N GLY A 76 31.68 -70.93 -54.73
CA GLY A 76 31.96 -69.51 -54.94
C GLY A 76 30.92 -68.75 -55.77
N ARG A 77 29.82 -69.39 -56.19
CA ARG A 77 28.72 -68.71 -56.88
C ARG A 77 27.88 -67.89 -55.90
N VAL A 78 27.26 -66.84 -56.44
CA VAL A 78 26.36 -65.94 -55.73
C VAL A 78 25.00 -65.99 -56.42
N LEU A 79 23.96 -66.32 -55.67
CA LEU A 79 22.59 -66.49 -56.14
C LEU A 79 21.73 -65.39 -55.54
N GLU A 80 21.15 -64.52 -56.36
CA GLU A 80 20.13 -63.58 -55.88
C GLU A 80 18.81 -64.34 -55.66
N ILE A 81 18.36 -64.38 -54.41
CA ILE A 81 17.17 -65.13 -53.97
C ILE A 81 15.90 -64.30 -54.20
N GLY A 82 16.00 -62.99 -54.02
CA GLY A 82 14.90 -62.06 -54.31
C GLY A 82 15.14 -60.69 -53.70
N THR A 83 14.25 -59.76 -54.05
CA THR A 83 14.18 -58.43 -53.45
C THR A 83 12.99 -58.35 -52.51
N SER A 84 13.22 -57.84 -51.30
CA SER A 84 12.16 -57.55 -50.33
C SER A 84 11.98 -56.05 -50.22
N ALA A 85 10.79 -55.54 -50.51
CA ALA A 85 10.48 -54.13 -50.27
C ALA A 85 10.40 -53.90 -48.75
N MET A 86 11.26 -53.03 -48.22
CA MET A 86 11.21 -52.61 -46.82
C MET A 86 10.79 -51.15 -46.80
N ASP A 87 9.52 -50.89 -46.45
CA ASP A 87 9.01 -49.52 -46.38
C ASP A 87 9.38 -48.88 -45.02
N LEU A 88 10.43 -48.06 -45.04
CA LEU A 88 10.85 -47.19 -43.93
C LEU A 88 10.55 -45.72 -44.25
N SER A 89 9.53 -45.46 -45.07
CA SER A 89 9.20 -44.12 -45.56
C SER A 89 8.55 -43.22 -44.50
N GLU A 90 8.08 -43.80 -43.39
CA GLU A 90 7.54 -43.09 -42.23
C GLU A 90 8.61 -42.85 -41.16
N PRO A 91 8.58 -41.71 -40.46
CA PRO A 91 9.48 -41.45 -39.34
C PRO A 91 9.27 -42.44 -38.19
N PHE A 92 10.30 -42.81 -37.44
CA PHE A 92 10.18 -43.72 -36.30
C PHE A 92 11.13 -43.38 -35.15
N GLY A 93 10.83 -43.85 -33.95
CA GLY A 93 11.59 -43.53 -32.75
C GLY A 93 11.09 -44.26 -31.52
N VAL A 94 11.70 -43.96 -30.37
CA VAL A 94 11.34 -44.50 -29.06
C VAL A 94 11.28 -43.36 -28.04
N VAL A 95 10.27 -43.40 -27.18
CA VAL A 95 10.17 -42.57 -25.97
C VAL A 95 10.79 -43.37 -24.82
N GLU A 96 11.72 -42.76 -24.09
CA GLU A 96 12.58 -43.46 -23.12
C GLU A 96 12.29 -43.10 -21.65
N ASN A 97 11.26 -42.28 -21.40
CA ASN A 97 10.79 -42.01 -20.05
C ASN A 97 10.32 -43.28 -19.34
N ASN A 98 10.82 -43.52 -18.12
CA ASN A 98 10.43 -44.65 -17.28
C ASN A 98 9.36 -44.24 -16.27
N GLY A 99 8.17 -44.82 -16.39
CA GLY A 99 7.04 -44.58 -15.47
C GLY A 99 6.22 -43.32 -15.78
N PRO A 100 5.17 -43.04 -14.98
CA PRO A 100 4.36 -41.84 -15.13
C PRO A 100 5.18 -40.56 -14.87
N ILE A 101 4.95 -39.53 -15.67
CA ILE A 101 5.51 -38.19 -15.47
C ILE A 101 4.54 -37.40 -14.59
N ALA A 102 4.90 -37.17 -13.34
CA ALA A 102 4.22 -36.18 -12.53
C ALA A 102 4.58 -34.78 -13.02
N GLN A 103 3.65 -33.84 -12.85
CA GLN A 103 3.90 -32.42 -13.07
C GLN A 103 5.11 -31.96 -12.22
N SER A 104 6.08 -31.25 -12.79
CA SER A 104 7.17 -30.53 -12.09
C SER A 104 7.85 -29.54 -13.04
N ALA A 105 8.74 -28.68 -12.53
CA ALA A 105 9.56 -27.78 -13.35
C ALA A 105 10.58 -28.52 -14.25
N GLU A 106 10.92 -29.76 -13.90
CA GLU A 106 11.90 -30.60 -14.61
C GLU A 106 11.24 -31.66 -15.50
N SER A 107 9.91 -31.72 -15.52
CA SER A 107 9.17 -32.73 -16.28
C SER A 107 9.39 -32.56 -17.77
N SER A 108 10.09 -33.51 -18.37
CA SER A 108 10.35 -33.55 -19.80
C SER A 108 10.03 -34.91 -20.40
N VAL A 109 9.79 -34.94 -21.71
CA VAL A 109 9.70 -36.17 -22.49
C VAL A 109 10.94 -36.29 -23.36
N HIS A 110 11.68 -37.37 -23.17
CA HIS A 110 12.94 -37.63 -23.86
C HIS A 110 12.94 -38.97 -24.57
N GLY A 111 13.79 -39.06 -25.59
CA GLY A 111 13.94 -40.23 -26.41
C GLY A 111 14.74 -39.92 -27.67
N TRP A 112 14.53 -40.70 -28.70
CA TRP A 112 15.14 -40.46 -30.00
C TRP A 112 14.17 -40.79 -31.12
N ALA A 113 14.33 -40.12 -32.25
CA ALA A 113 13.55 -40.35 -33.44
C ALA A 113 14.33 -39.99 -34.71
N ILE A 114 14.09 -40.73 -35.79
CA ILE A 114 14.82 -40.63 -37.06
C ILE A 114 13.86 -40.68 -38.25
N SER A 115 14.26 -40.00 -39.33
CA SER A 115 13.60 -40.03 -40.64
C SER A 115 14.65 -40.09 -41.74
N ALA A 116 14.33 -40.78 -42.83
CA ALA A 116 15.19 -40.82 -44.02
C ALA A 116 15.34 -39.43 -44.69
N LEU A 117 14.47 -38.48 -44.34
CA LEU A 117 14.45 -37.11 -44.89
C LEU A 117 15.18 -36.09 -44.00
N GLY A 118 15.86 -36.53 -42.93
CA GLY A 118 16.61 -35.67 -42.02
C GLY A 118 15.77 -35.12 -40.87
N ASP A 119 15.81 -33.80 -40.64
CA ASP A 119 15.19 -33.16 -39.47
C ASP A 119 13.72 -33.57 -39.28
N LEU A 120 13.40 -33.92 -38.04
CA LEU A 120 12.10 -34.43 -37.64
C LEU A 120 11.49 -33.54 -36.55
N LYS A 121 10.29 -33.00 -36.81
CA LYS A 121 9.53 -32.28 -35.79
C LYS A 121 8.94 -33.30 -34.82
N VAL A 122 9.07 -33.02 -33.53
CA VAL A 122 8.54 -33.83 -32.44
C VAL A 122 7.55 -32.97 -31.66
N SER A 123 6.29 -33.39 -31.61
CA SER A 123 5.23 -32.76 -30.80
C SER A 123 4.77 -33.74 -29.73
N VAL A 124 4.69 -33.29 -28.48
CA VAL A 124 4.18 -34.08 -27.36
C VAL A 124 2.77 -33.62 -27.03
N LEU A 125 1.80 -34.52 -27.12
CA LEU A 125 0.38 -34.23 -26.93
C LEU A 125 -0.22 -35.04 -25.80
N ALA A 126 -1.17 -34.44 -25.07
CA ALA A 126 -2.08 -35.12 -24.16
C ALA A 126 -3.51 -34.94 -24.68
N GLY A 127 -4.05 -35.96 -25.35
CA GLY A 127 -5.27 -35.79 -26.16
C GLY A 127 -5.01 -34.80 -27.30
N ASP A 128 -5.80 -33.74 -27.38
CA ASP A 128 -5.67 -32.67 -28.38
C ASP A 128 -4.78 -31.49 -27.93
N VAL A 129 -4.26 -31.52 -26.69
CA VAL A 129 -3.43 -30.46 -26.13
C VAL A 129 -1.95 -30.72 -26.42
N GLU A 130 -1.28 -29.85 -27.17
CA GLU A 130 0.17 -29.90 -27.37
C GLU A 130 0.90 -29.30 -26.14
N LEU A 131 1.70 -30.12 -25.45
CA LEU A 131 2.42 -29.76 -24.22
C LEU A 131 3.85 -29.27 -24.50
N ALA A 132 4.43 -29.74 -25.60
CA ALA A 132 5.78 -29.39 -26.03
C ALA A 132 5.95 -29.64 -27.54
N THR A 133 6.82 -28.87 -28.18
CA THR A 133 7.23 -29.12 -29.57
C THR A 133 8.70 -28.77 -29.76
N GLY A 134 9.40 -29.53 -30.60
CA GLY A 134 10.81 -29.33 -30.90
C GLY A 134 11.28 -30.21 -32.04
N PHE A 135 12.59 -30.44 -32.12
CA PHE A 135 13.20 -31.27 -33.16
C PHE A 135 14.12 -32.33 -32.56
N ALA A 136 14.14 -33.52 -33.16
CA ALA A 136 15.09 -34.57 -32.82
C ALA A 136 16.47 -34.24 -33.38
N ARG A 137 17.30 -33.53 -32.60
CA ARG A 137 18.64 -33.04 -33.00
C ARG A 137 19.74 -33.29 -31.97
N GLY A 138 19.38 -33.81 -30.81
CA GLY A 138 20.31 -34.17 -29.73
C GLY A 138 21.26 -35.28 -30.17
N ARG A 139 22.49 -35.23 -29.68
CA ARG A 139 23.52 -36.21 -30.01
C ARG A 139 23.21 -37.55 -29.31
N ARG A 140 23.24 -38.66 -30.06
CA ARG A 140 23.01 -40.03 -29.58
C ARG A 140 23.94 -41.02 -30.27
N ASP A 141 25.08 -41.30 -29.64
CA ASP A 141 26.12 -42.18 -30.21
C ASP A 141 25.65 -43.66 -30.26
N ASP A 142 24.80 -44.07 -29.33
CA ASP A 142 24.16 -45.39 -29.27
C ASP A 142 23.19 -45.63 -30.45
N VAL A 143 22.41 -44.61 -30.79
CA VAL A 143 21.52 -44.62 -31.96
C VAL A 143 22.35 -44.50 -33.25
N ALA A 144 23.43 -43.72 -33.23
CA ALA A 144 24.36 -43.61 -34.36
C ALA A 144 25.01 -44.94 -34.73
N ALA A 145 25.42 -45.74 -33.73
CA ALA A 145 26.01 -47.06 -33.95
C ALA A 145 25.05 -48.03 -34.68
N SER A 146 23.75 -47.91 -34.43
CA SER A 146 22.72 -48.79 -34.98
C SER A 146 22.12 -48.27 -36.30
N TYR A 147 21.96 -46.96 -36.44
CA TYR A 147 21.18 -46.32 -37.52
C TYR A 147 21.94 -45.23 -38.30
N ALA A 148 23.22 -44.99 -38.00
CA ALA A 148 24.02 -43.90 -38.57
C ALA A 148 23.40 -42.49 -38.41
N ALA A 149 22.61 -42.29 -37.35
CA ALA A 149 21.89 -41.06 -37.07
C ALA A 149 22.36 -40.41 -35.75
N GLU A 150 23.49 -39.70 -35.81
CA GLU A 150 24.13 -39.07 -34.65
C GLU A 150 23.25 -38.00 -33.98
N ARG A 151 22.44 -37.26 -34.76
CA ARG A 151 21.54 -36.20 -34.27
C ARG A 151 20.09 -36.64 -34.29
N SER A 152 19.73 -37.52 -33.36
CA SER A 152 18.42 -38.18 -33.31
C SER A 152 17.72 -38.05 -31.95
N GLY A 153 18.40 -37.55 -30.92
CA GLY A 153 17.82 -37.37 -29.59
C GLY A 153 16.86 -36.18 -29.50
N PHE A 154 15.87 -36.28 -28.63
CA PHE A 154 15.06 -35.16 -28.19
C PHE A 154 14.89 -35.22 -26.66
N ASP A 155 14.80 -34.04 -26.05
CA ASP A 155 14.42 -33.85 -24.64
C ASP A 155 13.57 -32.58 -24.59
N LEU A 156 12.28 -32.75 -24.38
CA LEU A 156 11.28 -31.69 -24.53
C LEU A 156 10.60 -31.41 -23.20
N PRO A 157 10.82 -30.24 -22.57
CA PRO A 157 10.15 -29.88 -21.32
C PRO A 157 8.65 -29.70 -21.55
N LEU A 158 7.83 -30.26 -20.65
CA LEU A 158 6.37 -30.23 -20.74
C LEU A 158 5.79 -28.98 -20.08
N SER A 159 4.88 -28.31 -20.77
CA SER A 159 4.04 -27.26 -20.18
C SER A 159 2.70 -27.82 -19.75
N PHE A 160 2.37 -27.68 -18.46
CA PHE A 160 1.10 -28.12 -17.88
C PHE A 160 0.05 -27.00 -17.80
N ARG A 161 0.41 -25.77 -18.19
CA ARG A 161 -0.42 -24.57 -18.04
C ARG A 161 -1.77 -24.66 -18.76
N THR A 162 -1.81 -25.42 -19.85
CA THR A 162 -2.99 -25.59 -20.72
C THR A 162 -3.63 -26.98 -20.60
N LEU A 163 -2.99 -27.88 -19.86
CA LEU A 163 -3.51 -29.23 -19.65
C LEU A 163 -4.57 -29.19 -18.57
N PRO A 164 -5.77 -29.75 -18.78
CA PRO A 164 -6.75 -29.81 -17.72
C PRO A 164 -6.31 -30.75 -16.58
N ARG A 165 -6.94 -30.64 -15.42
CA ARG A 165 -6.68 -31.55 -14.29
C ARG A 165 -7.03 -32.99 -14.68
N GLY A 166 -6.11 -33.91 -14.44
CA GLY A 166 -6.36 -35.33 -14.65
C GLY A 166 -5.12 -36.14 -15.00
N ARG A 167 -5.36 -37.38 -15.43
CA ARG A 167 -4.34 -38.30 -15.93
C ARG A 167 -4.52 -38.48 -17.43
N TYR A 168 -3.43 -38.36 -18.18
CA TYR A 168 -3.46 -38.43 -19.63
C TYR A 168 -2.33 -39.33 -20.13
N PHE A 169 -2.58 -40.14 -21.15
CA PHE A 169 -1.49 -40.80 -21.86
C PHE A 169 -0.91 -39.87 -22.92
N LEU A 170 0.40 -39.67 -22.88
CA LEU A 170 1.08 -38.84 -23.86
C LEU A 170 1.13 -39.55 -25.22
N THR A 171 1.04 -38.75 -26.27
CA THR A 171 1.31 -39.14 -27.65
C THR A 171 2.46 -38.29 -28.16
N VAL A 172 3.56 -38.93 -28.58
CA VAL A 172 4.68 -38.23 -29.23
C VAL A 172 4.51 -38.35 -30.73
N ARG A 173 4.08 -37.26 -31.37
CA ARG A 173 3.87 -37.18 -32.81
C ARG A 173 5.16 -36.74 -33.50
N LEU A 174 5.63 -37.59 -34.39
CA LEU A 174 6.77 -37.34 -35.27
C LEU A 174 6.25 -36.86 -36.62
N VAL A 175 6.77 -35.75 -37.14
CA VAL A 175 6.41 -35.21 -38.46
C VAL A 175 7.67 -34.91 -39.26
N ASP A 176 7.82 -35.56 -40.40
CA ASP A 176 8.94 -35.32 -41.31
C ASP A 176 8.71 -34.09 -42.21
N ARG A 177 9.73 -33.72 -42.99
CA ARG A 177 9.69 -32.54 -43.88
C ARG A 177 8.66 -32.64 -45.01
N ASN A 178 8.18 -33.83 -45.35
CA ASN A 178 7.13 -34.04 -46.36
C ASN A 178 5.73 -34.17 -45.72
N GLY A 179 5.62 -33.95 -44.40
CA GLY A 179 4.36 -34.01 -43.67
C GLY A 179 3.90 -35.42 -43.31
N ARG A 180 4.72 -36.46 -43.52
CA ARG A 180 4.38 -37.81 -43.04
C ARG A 180 4.47 -37.85 -41.53
N GLN A 181 3.52 -38.55 -40.91
CA GLN A 181 3.35 -38.54 -39.46
C GLN A 181 3.41 -39.94 -38.88
N ARG A 182 4.02 -40.09 -37.70
CA ARG A 182 3.91 -41.28 -36.86
C ARG A 182 3.71 -40.90 -35.40
N ASN A 183 2.75 -41.54 -34.75
CA ASN A 183 2.51 -41.37 -33.32
C ASN A 183 3.21 -42.49 -32.53
N LEU A 184 4.03 -42.11 -31.56
CA LEU A 184 4.58 -43.00 -30.54
C LEU A 184 3.74 -42.89 -29.28
N ARG A 185 3.54 -44.02 -28.59
CA ARG A 185 2.92 -44.03 -27.26
C ARG A 185 3.94 -43.49 -26.25
N GLY A 186 3.58 -42.39 -25.57
CA GLY A 186 4.34 -41.82 -24.47
C GLY A 186 3.86 -42.33 -23.11
N PRO A 187 4.53 -41.91 -22.02
CA PRO A 187 4.15 -42.26 -20.65
C PRO A 187 2.81 -41.61 -20.25
N GLU A 188 2.24 -42.08 -19.13
CA GLU A 188 1.15 -41.35 -18.47
C GLU A 188 1.71 -40.04 -17.90
N VAL A 189 0.96 -38.95 -18.00
CA VAL A 189 1.21 -37.67 -17.36
C VAL A 189 0.10 -37.39 -16.35
N ILE A 190 0.48 -36.91 -15.16
CA ILE A 190 -0.44 -36.63 -14.06
C ILE A 190 -0.38 -35.14 -13.75
N ASN A 191 -1.52 -34.45 -13.90
CA ASN A 191 -1.70 -33.03 -13.63
C ASN A 191 -2.76 -32.84 -12.53
N ASP A 192 -2.33 -32.98 -11.27
CA ASP A 192 -3.21 -32.95 -10.09
C ASP A 192 -2.61 -32.22 -8.88
N ARG A 193 -1.52 -31.45 -9.08
CA ARG A 193 -0.80 -30.73 -8.03
C ARG A 193 -1.00 -29.22 -8.16
N ALA A 194 -0.58 -28.47 -7.14
CA ALA A 194 -0.71 -27.01 -7.15
C ALA A 194 -0.08 -26.36 -8.39
N LEU A 195 -0.77 -25.41 -9.00
CA LEU A 195 -0.25 -24.54 -10.06
C LEU A 195 -0.19 -23.11 -9.53
N GLY A 196 0.68 -22.30 -10.11
CA GLY A 196 0.70 -20.89 -9.80
C GLY A 196 1.78 -20.11 -10.55
N GLU A 197 1.70 -18.80 -10.42
CA GLU A 197 2.59 -17.84 -11.08
C GLU A 197 2.73 -16.57 -10.25
N LEU A 198 3.88 -15.91 -10.36
CA LEU A 198 4.12 -14.58 -9.83
C LEU A 198 3.89 -13.54 -10.93
N GLU A 199 3.24 -12.45 -10.57
CA GLU A 199 2.88 -11.38 -11.50
C GLU A 199 3.76 -10.16 -11.36
N ASN A 200 4.32 -9.93 -10.16
CA ASN A 200 5.26 -8.86 -9.94
C ASN A 200 6.65 -9.40 -9.58
N SER A 201 7.67 -8.71 -10.10
CA SER A 201 9.08 -9.06 -9.94
C SER A 201 9.95 -7.87 -9.56
N ALA A 202 9.33 -6.78 -9.09
CA ALA A 202 10.06 -5.64 -8.56
C ALA A 202 10.93 -6.10 -7.37
N PRO A 203 12.17 -5.63 -7.26
CA PRO A 203 13.00 -5.93 -6.11
C PRO A 203 12.32 -5.55 -4.79
N ILE A 204 12.60 -6.34 -3.76
CA ILE A 204 12.21 -6.07 -2.38
C ILE A 204 13.24 -5.11 -1.79
N GLU A 205 12.80 -3.91 -1.39
CA GLU A 205 13.65 -2.80 -0.98
C GLU A 205 13.06 -2.05 0.22
N LEU A 206 13.91 -1.37 0.99
CA LEU A 206 13.53 -0.75 2.27
C LEU A 206 12.36 0.25 2.17
N ASP A 207 12.31 1.04 1.09
CA ASP A 207 11.29 2.07 0.86
C ASP A 207 10.30 1.70 -0.27
N ALA A 208 10.11 0.39 -0.49
CA ALA A 208 9.11 -0.16 -1.40
C ALA A 208 7.92 -0.76 -0.63
N GLU A 209 6.83 -1.05 -1.34
CA GLU A 209 5.63 -1.67 -0.73
C GLU A 209 5.88 -3.14 -0.36
N ASN A 210 6.86 -3.78 -0.99
CA ASN A 210 7.26 -5.17 -0.74
C ASN A 210 6.07 -6.16 -0.75
N VAL A 211 5.14 -5.93 -1.67
CA VAL A 211 4.00 -6.82 -1.89
C VAL A 211 4.35 -7.78 -3.02
N LEU A 212 4.29 -9.07 -2.77
CA LEU A 212 4.40 -10.12 -3.78
C LEU A 212 2.99 -10.56 -4.19
N ARG A 213 2.72 -10.55 -5.49
CA ARG A 213 1.42 -10.89 -6.08
C ARG A 213 1.55 -12.03 -7.06
N GLY A 214 0.53 -12.87 -7.07
CA GLY A 214 0.43 -13.99 -7.98
C GLY A 214 -0.90 -14.69 -7.85
N TRP A 215 -0.96 -15.91 -8.34
CA TRP A 215 -2.07 -16.81 -8.11
C TRP A 215 -1.56 -18.23 -7.84
N SER A 216 -2.33 -18.98 -7.07
CA SER A 216 -2.14 -20.41 -6.84
C SER A 216 -3.47 -21.13 -6.85
N ILE A 217 -3.56 -22.23 -7.60
CA ILE A 217 -4.69 -23.15 -7.62
C ILE A 217 -4.21 -24.52 -7.16
N ALA A 218 -5.06 -25.26 -6.47
CA ALA A 218 -4.75 -26.61 -6.02
C ALA A 218 -5.95 -27.53 -6.20
N ALA A 219 -5.67 -28.83 -6.32
CA ALA A 219 -6.68 -29.85 -6.58
C ALA A 219 -7.68 -30.04 -5.44
N ASP A 220 -7.29 -29.68 -4.22
CA ASP A 220 -8.11 -29.67 -3.01
C ASP A 220 -8.83 -28.33 -2.77
N GLY A 221 -8.58 -27.32 -3.62
CA GLY A 221 -9.10 -25.97 -3.45
C GLY A 221 -8.33 -25.09 -2.47
N GLY A 222 -7.26 -25.60 -1.84
CA GLY A 222 -6.49 -24.94 -0.79
C GLY A 222 -5.12 -24.43 -1.24
N GLY A 223 -5.03 -23.82 -2.42
CA GLY A 223 -3.76 -23.30 -2.95
C GLY A 223 -3.07 -22.33 -1.97
N SER A 224 -1.75 -22.45 -1.83
CA SER A 224 -0.97 -21.56 -0.98
C SER A 224 0.47 -21.42 -1.49
N VAL A 225 1.15 -20.37 -1.03
CA VAL A 225 2.52 -20.04 -1.40
C VAL A 225 3.35 -19.87 -0.15
N ARG A 226 4.42 -20.65 -0.02
CA ARG A 226 5.47 -20.44 0.98
C ARG A 226 6.56 -19.56 0.41
N ILE A 227 7.01 -18.58 1.18
CA ILE A 227 8.09 -17.67 0.80
C ILE A 227 9.26 -17.86 1.75
N ARG A 228 10.47 -18.05 1.20
CA ARG A 228 11.72 -18.10 1.97
C ARG A 228 12.72 -17.05 1.49
N ALA A 229 13.47 -16.51 2.43
CA ALA A 229 14.60 -15.63 2.20
C ALA A 229 15.87 -16.34 2.65
N LEU A 230 16.68 -16.83 1.70
CA LEU A 230 17.73 -17.81 1.98
C LEU A 230 17.11 -19.03 2.72
N ASP A 231 17.65 -19.39 3.89
CA ASP A 231 17.14 -20.48 4.71
C ASP A 231 16.00 -20.07 5.67
N LYS A 232 15.66 -18.78 5.74
CA LYS A 232 14.61 -18.27 6.63
C LYS A 232 13.23 -18.44 5.99
N ASP A 233 12.32 -19.13 6.67
CA ASP A 233 10.91 -19.17 6.30
C ASP A 233 10.23 -17.85 6.69
N ILE A 234 9.72 -17.13 5.70
CA ILE A 234 9.03 -15.84 5.90
C ILE A 234 7.55 -16.07 6.18
N GLY A 235 6.96 -17.13 5.60
CA GLY A 235 5.57 -17.45 5.87
C GLY A 235 4.88 -18.26 4.79
N LEU A 236 3.66 -18.69 5.12
CA LEU A 236 2.74 -19.41 4.24
C LEU A 236 1.50 -18.55 3.99
N PHE A 237 1.28 -18.18 2.73
CA PHE A 237 0.21 -17.29 2.30
C PHE A 237 -0.84 -18.09 1.52
N LYS A 238 -2.10 -18.02 1.95
CA LYS A 238 -3.21 -18.72 1.28
C LYS A 238 -3.64 -17.96 0.02
N ALA A 239 -4.11 -18.72 -0.98
CA ALA A 239 -4.81 -18.16 -2.11
C ALA A 239 -6.27 -17.90 -1.72
N ASP A 240 -6.65 -16.63 -1.64
CA ASP A 240 -8.01 -16.23 -1.28
C ASP A 240 -8.50 -14.93 -1.93
N VAL A 241 -7.64 -14.28 -2.72
CA VAL A 241 -7.95 -13.06 -3.47
C VAL A 241 -8.71 -13.42 -4.76
N VAL A 242 -9.74 -12.64 -5.07
CA VAL A 242 -10.60 -12.90 -6.23
C VAL A 242 -9.84 -12.64 -7.54
N ARG A 243 -9.88 -13.62 -8.44
CA ARG A 243 -9.24 -13.63 -9.77
C ARG A 243 -10.16 -14.27 -10.79
N GLU A 244 -11.05 -13.46 -11.37
CA GLU A 244 -12.00 -13.94 -12.38
C GLU A 244 -11.34 -14.41 -13.67
N ASP A 245 -10.24 -13.79 -14.05
CA ASP A 245 -9.44 -14.16 -15.22
C ASP A 245 -8.86 -15.57 -15.05
N VAL A 246 -8.28 -15.87 -13.88
CA VAL A 246 -7.80 -17.21 -13.53
C VAL A 246 -8.98 -18.19 -13.41
N GLY A 247 -10.08 -17.77 -12.78
CA GLY A 247 -11.30 -18.57 -12.69
C GLY A 247 -11.89 -18.96 -14.05
N LYS A 248 -11.86 -18.07 -15.04
CA LYS A 248 -12.31 -18.34 -16.42
C LYS A 248 -11.36 -19.30 -17.14
N GLN A 249 -10.05 -19.09 -17.03
CA GLN A 249 -9.04 -19.93 -17.68
C GLN A 249 -8.96 -21.34 -17.08
N TYR A 250 -9.13 -21.45 -15.76
CA TYR A 250 -8.98 -22.68 -14.98
C TYR A 250 -10.30 -23.13 -14.36
N ALA A 251 -11.42 -22.99 -15.07
CA ALA A 251 -12.77 -23.29 -14.56
C ALA A 251 -12.98 -24.73 -14.05
N HIS A 252 -12.11 -25.66 -14.44
CA HIS A 252 -12.13 -27.05 -13.99
C HIS A 252 -11.35 -27.29 -12.68
N TRP A 253 -10.66 -26.27 -12.16
CA TRP A 253 -9.99 -26.30 -10.86
C TRP A 253 -10.92 -25.76 -9.77
N PRO A 254 -11.06 -26.48 -8.63
CA PRO A 254 -11.83 -25.98 -7.49
C PRO A 254 -11.29 -24.62 -7.02
N HIS A 255 -12.21 -23.70 -6.68
CA HIS A 255 -11.89 -22.38 -6.14
C HIS A 255 -10.94 -21.51 -7.00
N ALA A 256 -10.81 -21.78 -8.30
CA ALA A 256 -9.94 -21.00 -9.20
C ALA A 256 -10.26 -19.49 -9.22
N THR A 257 -11.52 -19.10 -9.00
CA THR A 257 -11.93 -17.69 -8.90
C THR A 257 -11.40 -16.99 -7.64
N ARG A 258 -10.93 -17.72 -6.62
CA ARG A 258 -10.28 -17.18 -5.41
C ARG A 258 -8.83 -17.67 -5.30
N SER A 259 -8.14 -17.71 -6.44
CA SER A 259 -6.77 -18.21 -6.54
C SER A 259 -5.69 -17.15 -6.30
N GLY A 260 -6.04 -15.88 -6.19
CA GLY A 260 -5.05 -14.82 -6.04
C GLY A 260 -4.32 -14.92 -4.70
N VAL A 261 -3.01 -14.68 -4.75
CA VAL A 261 -2.12 -14.62 -3.59
C VAL A 261 -1.55 -13.21 -3.52
N GLU A 262 -1.67 -12.60 -2.35
CA GLU A 262 -0.98 -11.34 -2.02
C GLU A 262 -0.23 -11.53 -0.70
N ALA A 263 1.10 -11.39 -0.75
CA ALA A 263 1.98 -11.51 0.41
C ALA A 263 2.70 -10.18 0.64
N ARG A 264 2.40 -9.51 1.76
CA ARG A 264 3.13 -8.30 2.19
C ARG A 264 4.29 -8.73 3.05
N LEU A 265 5.51 -8.42 2.61
CA LEU A 265 6.74 -8.85 3.27
C LEU A 265 7.28 -7.72 4.15
N SER A 266 7.51 -8.00 5.43
CA SER A 266 8.23 -7.08 6.32
C SER A 266 9.71 -7.08 5.93
N PHE A 267 10.26 -5.91 5.65
CA PHE A 267 11.67 -5.76 5.29
C PHE A 267 12.57 -6.04 6.51
N ARG A 268 12.10 -5.74 7.73
CA ARG A 268 12.77 -6.06 9.01
C ARG A 268 13.01 -7.56 9.20
N GLU A 269 12.15 -8.40 8.64
CA GLU A 269 12.27 -9.85 8.77
C GLU A 269 13.25 -10.46 7.76
N LEU A 270 13.74 -9.68 6.80
CA LEU A 270 14.63 -10.18 5.77
C LEU A 270 16.09 -10.14 6.23
N PRO A 271 16.84 -11.24 6.06
CA PRO A 271 18.29 -11.21 6.20
C PRO A 271 18.93 -10.08 5.38
N ARG A 272 20.04 -9.51 5.88
CA ARG A 272 20.85 -8.59 5.08
C ARG A 272 21.49 -9.32 3.90
N GLY A 273 21.69 -8.61 2.80
CA GLY A 273 22.33 -9.10 1.58
C GLY A 273 21.53 -8.86 0.31
N ARG A 274 22.05 -9.43 -0.79
CA ARG A 274 21.46 -9.38 -2.14
C ARG A 274 21.26 -10.80 -2.67
N TYR A 275 20.01 -11.24 -2.74
CA TYR A 275 19.66 -12.63 -3.09
C TYR A 275 18.22 -12.73 -3.63
N PRO A 276 17.88 -13.72 -4.47
CA PRO A 276 16.49 -13.98 -4.86
C PRO A 276 15.69 -14.59 -3.70
N LEU A 277 14.42 -14.22 -3.56
CA LEU A 277 13.47 -14.99 -2.75
C LEU A 277 13.25 -16.38 -3.35
N THR A 278 12.90 -17.33 -2.51
CA THR A 278 12.42 -18.66 -2.94
C THR A 278 10.93 -18.76 -2.69
N VAL A 279 10.16 -19.09 -3.73
CA VAL A 279 8.70 -19.15 -3.67
C VAL A 279 8.24 -20.55 -4.01
N THR A 280 7.57 -21.21 -3.07
CA THR A 280 7.12 -22.60 -3.18
C THR A 280 5.59 -22.68 -3.15
N PHE A 281 4.98 -23.10 -4.25
CA PHE A 281 3.55 -23.40 -4.32
C PHE A 281 3.23 -24.71 -3.58
N ARG A 282 2.14 -24.70 -2.84
CA ARG A 282 1.72 -25.78 -1.94
C ARG A 282 0.25 -26.14 -2.11
N ASP A 283 -0.04 -27.42 -1.90
CA ASP A 283 -1.38 -27.99 -1.70
C ASP A 283 -1.44 -28.76 -0.37
N GLY A 284 -2.58 -29.38 -0.05
CA GLY A 284 -2.79 -30.19 1.14
C GLY A 284 -1.89 -31.43 1.26
N ALA A 285 -1.19 -31.81 0.18
CA ALA A 285 -0.20 -32.89 0.18
C ALA A 285 1.25 -32.37 0.26
N GLY A 286 1.50 -31.05 0.28
CA GLY A 286 2.79 -30.46 0.66
C GLY A 286 3.37 -29.45 -0.33
N ASP A 287 4.70 -29.25 -0.24
CA ASP A 287 5.49 -28.45 -1.19
C ASP A 287 5.53 -29.11 -2.56
N TYR A 288 5.41 -28.30 -3.60
CA TYR A 288 5.27 -28.81 -4.95
C TYR A 288 6.17 -28.11 -5.98
N LEU A 289 5.88 -26.87 -6.34
CA LEU A 289 6.64 -26.11 -7.35
C LEU A 289 7.42 -25.02 -6.65
N THR A 290 8.75 -25.03 -6.78
CA THR A 290 9.61 -23.95 -6.28
C THR A 290 10.17 -23.15 -7.44
N ILE A 291 10.03 -21.83 -7.37
CA ILE A 291 10.57 -20.87 -8.33
C ILE A 291 11.39 -19.79 -7.61
N ALA A 292 12.26 -19.11 -8.37
CA ALA A 292 12.90 -17.89 -7.90
C ALA A 292 11.88 -16.74 -7.89
N GLY A 293 11.78 -16.05 -6.75
CA GLY A 293 11.01 -14.83 -6.58
C GLY A 293 11.84 -13.57 -6.87
N PRO A 294 11.29 -12.37 -6.56
CA PRO A 294 12.02 -11.11 -6.75
C PRO A 294 13.30 -11.06 -5.91
N PRO A 295 14.33 -10.33 -6.37
CA PRO A 295 15.54 -10.11 -5.59
C PRO A 295 15.28 -9.23 -4.37
N VAL A 296 15.90 -9.54 -3.25
CA VAL A 296 15.99 -8.68 -2.06
C VAL A 296 17.25 -7.84 -2.16
N HIS A 297 17.13 -6.54 -1.92
CA HIS A 297 18.26 -5.61 -1.80
C HIS A 297 18.29 -5.04 -0.37
N ASN A 298 18.92 -5.76 0.56
CA ASN A 298 19.07 -5.37 1.97
C ASN A 298 20.54 -5.28 2.38
N ASP A 299 21.33 -4.56 1.58
CA ASP A 299 22.79 -4.53 1.67
C ASP A 299 23.35 -3.11 1.64
N LEU A 300 22.52 -2.11 1.96
CA LEU A 300 22.97 -0.71 2.01
C LEU A 300 23.71 -0.39 3.32
N PRO A 301 24.68 0.54 3.28
CA PRO A 301 25.31 1.08 4.48
C PRO A 301 24.27 1.62 5.46
N ILE A 302 24.50 1.40 6.75
CA ILE A 302 23.66 1.93 7.83
C ILE A 302 24.41 2.99 8.62
N GLY A 303 23.68 3.85 9.31
CA GLY A 303 24.30 4.81 10.21
C GLY A 303 23.33 5.76 10.88
N ARG A 304 23.89 6.67 11.67
CA ARG A 304 23.15 7.66 12.46
C ARG A 304 23.93 8.96 12.56
N ILE A 305 23.22 10.07 12.46
CA ILE A 305 23.74 11.42 12.71
C ILE A 305 23.82 11.65 14.22
N LEU A 306 24.95 12.18 14.70
CA LEU A 306 25.26 12.33 16.12
C LEU A 306 25.12 13.79 16.62
N GLU A 307 24.25 14.56 15.95
CA GLU A 307 23.96 15.94 16.32
C GLU A 307 22.95 16.03 17.46
N SER A 308 23.15 16.96 18.38
CA SER A 308 22.24 17.22 19.50
C SER A 308 21.07 18.13 19.13
N ARG A 309 21.22 18.93 18.06
CA ARG A 309 20.18 19.84 17.56
C ARG A 309 19.71 19.40 16.18
N TRP A 310 18.40 19.28 16.02
CA TRP A 310 17.80 18.77 14.78
C TRP A 310 17.22 19.89 13.90
N ARG A 311 16.99 21.09 14.47
CA ARG A 311 16.45 22.24 13.74
C ARG A 311 17.21 23.51 14.15
N MET A 312 17.78 24.20 13.18
CA MET A 312 18.69 25.32 13.43
C MET A 312 18.45 26.48 12.48
N VAL A 313 18.62 27.71 12.98
CA VAL A 313 18.57 28.95 12.18
C VAL A 313 19.95 29.62 12.21
N ASP A 314 20.53 29.85 11.04
CA ASP A 314 21.84 30.46 10.84
C ASP A 314 22.92 29.99 11.84
N PRO A 315 23.15 28.68 12.03
CA PRO A 315 24.00 28.16 13.11
C PRO A 315 25.49 28.51 12.99
N GLY A 316 25.92 29.11 11.87
CA GLY A 316 27.33 29.39 11.59
C GLY A 316 28.11 28.11 11.23
N PRO A 317 29.40 28.01 11.57
CA PRO A 317 30.16 26.78 11.45
C PRO A 317 29.61 25.68 12.35
N LEU A 318 29.37 24.50 11.77
CA LEU A 318 28.84 23.32 12.45
C LEU A 318 29.88 22.20 12.44
N ASP A 319 30.14 21.60 13.60
CA ASP A 319 30.96 20.40 13.72
C ASP A 319 30.04 19.17 13.57
N PHE A 320 29.93 18.67 12.34
CA PHE A 320 29.03 17.60 11.96
C PHE A 320 29.65 16.22 12.21
N SER A 321 28.90 15.30 12.82
CA SER A 321 29.35 13.94 13.13
C SER A 321 28.31 12.87 12.77
N ALA A 322 28.78 11.71 12.28
CA ALA A 322 27.93 10.56 12.00
C ALA A 322 28.66 9.25 12.32
N TRP A 323 27.93 8.27 12.86
CA TRP A 323 28.39 6.89 12.95
C TRP A 323 27.87 6.11 11.74
N VAL A 324 28.75 5.37 11.08
CA VAL A 324 28.44 4.62 9.84
C VAL A 324 29.05 3.22 9.93
N ALA A 325 28.28 2.22 9.48
CA ALA A 325 28.69 0.82 9.46
C ALA A 325 28.19 0.09 8.21
N ASP A 326 29.00 -0.85 7.73
CA ASP A 326 28.65 -1.83 6.69
C ASP A 326 29.59 -3.03 6.82
N GLU A 327 29.11 -4.24 6.48
CA GLU A 327 29.89 -5.48 6.55
C GLU A 327 31.09 -5.48 5.57
N ASP A 328 30.96 -4.83 4.41
CA ASP A 328 32.04 -4.71 3.43
C ASP A 328 33.04 -3.60 3.81
N GLY A 329 32.74 -2.82 4.84
CA GLY A 329 33.49 -1.64 5.25
C GLY A 329 33.14 -0.40 4.43
N ILE A 330 33.48 0.78 4.98
CA ILE A 330 33.10 2.08 4.42
C ILE A 330 34.25 2.68 3.60
N ALA A 331 33.97 3.00 2.34
CA ALA A 331 34.91 3.62 1.41
C ALA A 331 34.95 5.15 1.57
N SER A 332 33.78 5.79 1.66
CA SER A 332 33.68 7.24 1.81
C SER A 332 32.42 7.67 2.55
N VAL A 333 32.53 8.80 3.25
CA VAL A 333 31.43 9.45 3.95
C VAL A 333 31.44 10.94 3.60
N THR A 334 30.36 11.44 3.03
CA THR A 334 30.27 12.81 2.52
C THR A 334 29.04 13.52 3.08
N LEU A 335 29.22 14.74 3.58
CA LEU A 335 28.15 15.66 3.95
C LEU A 335 27.45 16.12 2.67
N VAL A 336 26.13 15.98 2.63
CA VAL A 336 25.30 16.33 1.48
C VAL A 336 24.08 17.15 1.91
N SER A 337 23.49 17.89 0.98
CA SER A 337 22.16 18.46 1.16
C SER A 337 21.06 17.41 0.92
N GLU A 338 19.81 17.76 1.24
CA GLU A 338 18.61 16.93 0.95
C GLU A 338 18.56 16.45 -0.51
N THR A 339 18.88 17.33 -1.46
CA THR A 339 18.92 17.03 -2.89
C THR A 339 20.17 16.26 -3.35
N GLY A 340 21.02 15.84 -2.42
CA GLY A 340 22.24 15.09 -2.69
C GLY A 340 23.43 15.92 -3.18
N ARG A 341 23.38 17.26 -3.08
CA ARG A 341 24.55 18.11 -3.39
C ARG A 341 25.65 17.85 -2.37
N GLU A 342 26.85 17.54 -2.84
CA GLU A 342 28.01 17.38 -1.96
C GLU A 342 28.46 18.71 -1.37
N LEU A 343 28.72 18.70 -0.06
CA LEU A 343 29.07 19.88 0.73
C LEU A 343 30.50 19.77 1.28
N ALA A 344 30.84 18.65 1.93
CA ALA A 344 32.17 18.42 2.48
C ALA A 344 32.43 16.91 2.73
N PRO A 345 33.66 16.40 2.57
CA PRO A 345 34.00 15.05 3.02
C PRO A 345 34.07 14.99 4.56
N LEU A 346 33.67 13.86 5.15
CA LEU A 346 33.90 13.59 6.58
C LEU A 346 35.11 12.67 6.75
N ALA A 347 35.96 13.00 7.70
CA ALA A 347 37.13 12.20 8.04
C ALA A 347 36.80 11.17 9.14
N PRO A 348 37.31 9.93 9.04
CA PRO A 348 37.16 8.94 10.10
C PRO A 348 37.89 9.39 11.37
N GLU A 349 37.23 9.23 12.52
CA GLU A 349 37.81 9.48 13.84
C GLU A 349 38.02 8.15 14.58
N GLY A 350 39.26 7.89 14.99
CA GLY A 350 39.59 6.72 15.81
C GLY A 350 39.34 5.36 15.13
N GLY A 351 39.13 4.33 15.97
CA GLY A 351 38.87 2.95 15.56
C GLY A 351 37.38 2.65 15.35
N GLN A 352 37.05 1.37 15.20
CA GLN A 352 35.65 0.95 15.25
C GLN A 352 35.10 1.07 16.68
N VAL A 353 33.85 1.52 16.80
CA VAL A 353 33.11 1.66 18.06
C VAL A 353 31.72 1.04 17.94
N SER A 354 31.22 0.50 19.04
CA SER A 354 29.87 -0.03 19.10
C SER A 354 28.85 1.11 19.10
N PHE A 355 27.72 0.91 18.43
CA PHE A 355 26.65 1.91 18.46
C PHE A 355 26.14 2.19 19.89
N GLU A 356 26.04 1.16 20.73
CA GLU A 356 25.61 1.26 22.13
C GLU A 356 26.47 2.25 22.95
N SER A 357 27.77 2.36 22.64
CA SER A 357 28.67 3.30 23.33
C SER A 357 28.41 4.78 23.01
N LEU A 358 27.62 5.05 21.96
CA LEU A 358 27.29 6.39 21.48
C LEU A 358 25.94 6.90 22.01
N LEU A 359 25.17 6.05 22.68
CA LEU A 359 23.86 6.43 23.23
C LEU A 359 24.00 7.43 24.38
N ASP A 360 23.11 8.41 24.44
CA ASP A 360 22.95 9.28 25.61
C ASP A 360 22.12 8.62 26.73
N GLU A 361 21.92 9.32 27.85
CA GLU A 361 21.20 8.79 29.01
C GLU A 361 19.71 8.57 28.75
N THR A 362 19.07 9.42 27.94
CA THR A 362 17.65 9.31 27.58
C THR A 362 17.44 8.13 26.64
N GLU A 363 18.32 7.96 25.65
CA GLU A 363 18.25 6.88 24.67
C GLU A 363 18.48 5.51 25.29
N ARG A 364 19.32 5.42 26.32
CA ARG A 364 19.51 4.16 27.07
C ARG A 364 18.23 3.71 27.79
N LYS A 365 17.27 4.62 28.04
CA LYS A 365 15.97 4.26 28.61
C LYS A 365 15.01 3.67 27.57
N LEU A 366 15.23 3.90 26.27
CA LEU A 366 14.40 3.37 25.18
C LEU A 366 14.55 1.86 24.99
N GLY A 367 15.55 1.23 25.62
CA GLY A 367 15.85 -0.18 25.51
C GLY A 367 17.23 -0.43 24.88
N ARG A 368 17.51 -1.69 24.55
CA ARG A 368 18.79 -2.07 23.95
C ARG A 368 18.75 -1.84 22.44
N PRO A 369 19.71 -1.14 21.83
CA PRO A 369 19.76 -0.97 20.38
C PRO A 369 20.04 -2.30 19.67
N GLU A 370 19.44 -2.49 18.51
CA GLU A 370 19.56 -3.69 17.68
C GLU A 370 19.98 -3.35 16.23
N PRO A 371 21.09 -2.61 16.01
CA PRO A 371 21.54 -2.32 14.66
C PRO A 371 21.96 -3.61 13.96
N ALA A 372 21.64 -3.71 12.67
CA ALA A 372 21.99 -4.90 11.88
C ALA A 372 23.51 -5.13 11.78
N VAL A 373 24.31 -4.06 11.94
CA VAL A 373 25.77 -4.11 12.10
C VAL A 373 26.15 -3.41 13.41
N ALA A 374 26.72 -4.13 14.37
CA ALA A 374 26.95 -3.59 15.73
C ALA A 374 28.17 -2.65 15.85
N MET A 375 29.19 -2.85 15.02
CA MET A 375 30.45 -2.10 15.05
C MET A 375 30.57 -1.21 13.81
N GLY A 376 30.78 0.08 14.01
CA GLY A 376 30.96 1.06 12.95
C GLY A 376 32.06 2.05 13.28
N ARG A 377 32.18 3.13 12.52
CA ARG A 377 33.16 4.20 12.78
C ARG A 377 32.47 5.56 12.81
N VAL A 378 32.98 6.45 13.66
CA VAL A 378 32.56 7.86 13.70
C VAL A 378 33.32 8.65 12.62
N TYR A 379 32.60 9.47 11.89
CA TYR A 379 33.12 10.37 10.87
C TYR A 379 32.75 11.80 11.23
N ARG A 380 33.66 12.76 11.02
CA ARG A 380 33.44 14.18 11.33
C ARG A 380 33.83 15.13 10.21
N ALA A 381 33.15 16.26 10.13
CA ALA A 381 33.53 17.41 9.32
C ALA A 381 33.15 18.70 10.02
N ARG A 382 33.95 19.75 9.85
CA ARG A 382 33.56 21.12 10.19
C ARG A 382 33.08 21.82 8.94
N PHE A 383 31.81 22.22 8.91
CA PHE A 383 31.18 22.83 7.74
C PHE A 383 30.65 24.23 8.06
N ASP A 384 31.06 25.24 7.28
CA ASP A 384 30.54 26.59 7.42
C ASP A 384 29.20 26.75 6.69
N THR A 385 28.10 26.76 7.44
CA THR A 385 26.76 26.93 6.86
C THR A 385 26.54 28.30 6.22
N ASN A 386 27.39 29.30 6.51
CA ASN A 386 27.33 30.60 5.83
C ASN A 386 27.72 30.52 4.34
N SER A 387 28.35 29.42 3.91
CA SER A 387 28.63 29.15 2.50
C SER A 387 27.37 28.77 1.70
N LEU A 388 26.28 28.40 2.36
CA LEU A 388 25.00 28.10 1.72
C LEU A 388 24.22 29.39 1.44
N PRO A 389 23.54 29.49 0.27
CA PRO A 389 22.64 30.61 0.03
C PRO A 389 21.44 30.58 0.98
N PRO A 390 20.67 31.69 1.09
CA PRO A 390 19.42 31.69 1.83
C PRO A 390 18.46 30.58 1.34
N GLY A 391 17.89 29.83 2.27
CA GLY A 391 17.07 28.66 1.98
C GLY A 391 16.97 27.68 3.15
N LEU A 392 16.12 26.66 2.99
CA LEU A 392 16.03 25.53 3.90
C LEU A 392 16.90 24.39 3.37
N TYR A 393 17.68 23.76 4.23
CA TYR A 393 18.57 22.66 3.88
C TYR A 393 18.47 21.55 4.93
N ARG A 394 18.24 20.32 4.51
CA ARG A 394 18.61 19.17 5.35
C ARG A 394 20.08 18.86 5.11
N LEU A 395 20.86 18.81 6.17
CA LEU A 395 22.23 18.32 6.14
C LEU A 395 22.19 16.83 6.46
N GLY A 396 22.68 16.00 5.55
CA GLY A 396 22.70 14.55 5.70
C GLY A 396 24.05 13.97 5.31
N VAL A 397 24.20 12.67 5.47
CA VAL A 397 25.44 11.95 5.12
C VAL A 397 25.15 10.93 4.03
N ARG A 398 25.91 11.00 2.94
CA ARG A 398 26.01 9.91 1.99
C ARG A 398 27.15 9.00 2.44
N ALA A 399 26.82 7.78 2.81
CA ALA A 399 27.78 6.73 3.11
C ALA A 399 27.90 5.80 1.90
N THR A 400 29.13 5.50 1.48
CA THR A 400 29.42 4.56 0.39
C THR A 400 30.34 3.45 0.92
N ASP A 401 29.96 2.20 0.74
CA ASP A 401 30.78 1.05 1.12
C ASP A 401 31.87 0.72 0.09
N ASN A 402 32.72 -0.25 0.43
CA ASN A 402 33.79 -0.74 -0.44
C ASN A 402 33.29 -1.48 -1.70
N SER A 403 32.01 -1.86 -1.73
CA SER A 403 31.33 -2.45 -2.88
C SER A 403 30.69 -1.38 -3.80
N GLY A 404 30.77 -0.10 -3.43
CA GLY A 404 30.25 1.04 -4.18
C GLY A 404 28.76 1.33 -3.96
N ARG A 405 28.09 0.62 -3.03
CA ARG A 405 26.68 0.89 -2.70
C ARG A 405 26.61 2.08 -1.76
N SER A 406 25.54 2.87 -1.87
CA SER A 406 25.41 4.12 -1.11
C SER A 406 24.05 4.27 -0.45
N ALA A 407 24.04 4.82 0.77
CA ALA A 407 22.85 5.20 1.51
C ALA A 407 22.91 6.68 1.91
N LEU A 408 21.73 7.32 1.94
CA LEU A 408 21.57 8.68 2.49
C LEU A 408 21.03 8.57 3.91
N LEU A 409 21.77 9.12 4.87
CA LEU A 409 21.40 9.24 6.28
C LEU A 409 20.93 10.68 6.52
N PRO A 410 19.62 10.92 6.68
CA PRO A 410 19.11 12.26 6.87
C PRO A 410 19.51 12.81 8.25
N GLY A 411 19.84 14.10 8.29
CA GLY A 411 20.24 14.79 9.51
C GLY A 411 19.43 16.06 9.77
N PRO A 412 20.02 17.06 10.46
CA PRO A 412 19.31 18.24 10.91
C PRO A 412 18.86 19.16 9.77
N LEU A 413 17.78 19.89 10.02
CA LEU A 413 17.33 21.00 9.20
C LEU A 413 18.03 22.30 9.59
N VAL A 414 18.52 23.02 8.59
CA VAL A 414 19.17 24.32 8.71
C VAL A 414 18.44 25.32 7.84
N LEU A 415 17.94 26.38 8.46
CA LEU A 415 17.43 27.56 7.76
C LEU A 415 18.54 28.62 7.67
N ARG A 416 18.85 29.01 6.43
CA ARG A 416 19.63 30.20 6.11
C ARG A 416 18.67 31.34 5.77
N ARG A 417 18.57 32.35 6.63
CA ARG A 417 17.60 33.44 6.44
C ARG A 417 18.02 34.36 5.28
N SER A 418 17.04 34.82 4.51
CA SER A 418 17.29 35.93 3.58
C SER A 418 17.36 37.26 4.36
N PRO A 419 18.28 38.18 3.99
CA PRO A 419 18.33 39.53 4.57
C PRO A 419 16.99 40.29 4.46
N SER A 420 16.16 39.94 3.47
CA SER A 420 14.86 40.59 3.21
C SER A 420 13.71 40.13 4.11
N GLU A 421 13.92 39.16 5.00
CA GLU A 421 12.87 38.60 5.87
C GLU A 421 12.45 39.49 7.05
N GLN A 422 12.93 40.73 7.12
CA GLN A 422 12.85 41.57 8.33
C GLN A 422 11.58 42.41 8.46
N ALA A 423 10.62 42.36 7.52
CA ALA A 423 9.37 43.10 7.65
C ALA A 423 8.29 42.28 8.37
N ARG A 424 8.06 42.54 9.67
CA ARG A 424 6.87 42.06 10.39
C ARG A 424 5.65 42.85 9.94
N VAL A 425 4.98 42.38 8.89
CA VAL A 425 3.60 42.81 8.58
C VAL A 425 2.67 41.91 9.38
N ALA A 426 1.62 42.46 10.01
CA ALA A 426 0.61 41.63 10.69
C ALA A 426 -0.11 40.71 9.69
N CYS A 427 -0.56 39.53 10.12
CA CYS A 427 -1.36 38.68 9.24
C CYS A 427 -2.66 39.39 8.87
N PRO A 428 -3.04 39.48 7.58
CA PRO A 428 -4.29 40.12 7.17
C PRO A 428 -5.54 39.28 7.49
N GLY A 429 -5.41 38.20 8.26
CA GLY A 429 -6.52 37.31 8.60
C GLY A 429 -6.08 36.30 9.66
N GLU A 430 -6.80 35.18 9.77
CA GLU A 430 -6.43 34.14 10.72
C GLU A 430 -5.12 33.44 10.32
N PRO A 431 -4.14 33.30 11.25
CA PRO A 431 -2.94 32.53 11.00
C PRO A 431 -3.26 31.03 10.93
N PHE A 432 -2.54 30.32 10.08
CA PHE A 432 -2.53 28.86 10.09
C PHE A 432 -1.78 28.36 11.33
N ARG A 433 -2.28 27.30 11.97
CA ARG A 433 -1.64 26.74 13.17
C ARG A 433 -1.08 25.35 12.93
N LEU A 434 0.08 25.08 13.50
CA LEU A 434 0.64 23.74 13.67
C LEU A 434 0.62 23.40 15.16
N PHE A 435 0.02 22.27 15.54
CA PHE A 435 0.13 21.77 16.91
C PHE A 435 1.08 20.57 16.91
N PHE A 436 2.26 20.73 17.50
CA PHE A 436 3.26 19.67 17.57
C PHE A 436 2.95 18.77 18.77
N PRO A 437 2.73 17.46 18.58
CA PRO A 437 2.46 16.54 19.68
C PRO A 437 3.69 16.36 20.57
N GLY A 438 3.45 16.18 21.87
CA GLY A 438 4.48 15.80 22.84
C GLY A 438 3.93 14.81 23.87
N ASP A 439 4.82 14.42 24.76
CA ASP A 439 4.59 13.51 25.89
C ASP A 439 5.11 14.14 27.20
N THR A 440 5.00 13.40 28.31
CA THR A 440 5.33 13.96 29.62
C THR A 440 6.80 14.40 29.71
N GLU A 441 7.71 13.59 29.18
CA GLU A 441 9.16 13.89 29.28
C GLU A 441 9.48 15.14 28.47
N THR A 442 9.04 15.18 27.21
CA THR A 442 9.25 16.35 26.35
C THR A 442 8.61 17.62 26.90
N PHE A 443 7.40 17.56 27.47
CA PHE A 443 6.76 18.72 28.09
C PHE A 443 7.54 19.24 29.30
N ARG A 444 8.03 18.35 30.17
CA ARG A 444 8.79 18.73 31.38
C ARG A 444 10.16 19.31 31.05
N GLU A 445 10.76 18.88 29.96
CA GLU A 445 12.00 19.45 29.42
C GLU A 445 11.79 20.77 28.66
N GLY A 446 10.60 21.38 28.76
CA GLY A 446 10.27 22.65 28.12
C GLY A 446 9.97 22.52 26.62
N PHE A 447 9.80 21.30 26.12
CA PHE A 447 9.43 20.99 24.74
C PHE A 447 10.35 21.61 23.69
N VAL A 448 11.66 21.38 23.84
CA VAL A 448 12.73 21.95 23.01
C VAL A 448 12.47 21.76 21.51
N ALA A 449 12.06 20.55 21.09
CA ALA A 449 11.80 20.25 19.68
C ALA A 449 10.75 21.18 19.03
N MET A 450 9.69 21.55 19.76
CA MET A 450 8.67 22.50 19.31
C MET A 450 9.21 23.92 19.25
N GLN A 451 10.03 24.32 20.23
CA GLN A 451 10.67 25.64 20.24
C GLN A 451 11.63 25.81 19.05
N GLU A 452 12.44 24.80 18.73
CA GLU A 452 13.29 24.86 17.53
C GLU A 452 12.46 24.96 16.24
N LEU A 453 11.30 24.29 16.18
CA LEU A 453 10.38 24.39 15.06
C LEU A 453 9.73 25.79 14.94
N ARG A 454 9.40 26.43 16.07
CA ARG A 454 8.95 27.83 16.13
C ARG A 454 9.99 28.79 15.57
N GLU A 455 11.24 28.66 16.01
CA GLU A 455 12.35 29.47 15.51
C GLU A 455 12.50 29.36 13.99
N LEU A 456 12.33 28.14 13.47
CA LEU A 456 12.47 27.83 12.05
C LEU A 456 11.32 28.43 11.21
N ALA A 457 10.07 28.25 11.63
CA ALA A 457 8.92 28.38 10.74
C ALA A 457 7.85 29.42 11.13
N THR A 458 7.84 29.91 12.38
CA THR A 458 6.84 30.92 12.80
C THR A 458 6.94 32.20 11.95
N GLY A 459 5.78 32.78 11.65
CA GLY A 459 5.66 34.01 10.87
C GLY A 459 4.34 34.70 11.13
N PRO A 460 4.07 35.84 10.47
CA PRO A 460 2.82 36.57 10.66
C PRO A 460 1.56 35.71 10.58
N CYS A 461 1.47 34.86 9.55
CA CYS A 461 0.32 34.00 9.31
C CYS A 461 0.57 32.51 9.63
N VAL A 462 1.61 32.21 10.40
CA VAL A 462 1.93 30.85 10.84
C VAL A 462 2.29 30.86 12.31
N ASP A 463 1.48 30.20 13.11
CA ASP A 463 1.70 30.02 14.54
C ASP A 463 1.89 28.53 14.85
N ILE A 464 2.75 28.24 15.82
CA ILE A 464 3.17 26.86 16.14
C ILE A 464 3.09 26.70 17.65
N GLY A 465 2.40 25.65 18.07
CA GLY A 465 2.24 25.32 19.48
C GLY A 465 2.24 23.83 19.72
N MET A 466 1.57 23.40 20.78
CA MET A 466 1.66 22.03 21.30
C MET A 466 0.30 21.31 21.27
N ARG A 467 0.33 19.99 21.04
CA ARG A 467 -0.79 19.07 21.26
C ARG A 467 -0.44 18.15 22.43
N GLY A 468 -1.35 17.99 23.39
CA GLY A 468 -1.23 16.98 24.45
C GLY A 468 -2.53 16.18 24.59
N ARG A 469 -2.41 14.89 24.91
CA ARG A 469 -3.55 13.98 25.12
C ARG A 469 -3.85 13.80 26.60
N VAL A 470 -5.13 13.88 26.95
CA VAL A 470 -5.66 13.76 28.31
C VAL A 470 -6.82 12.77 28.31
N GLU A 471 -6.60 11.60 28.89
CA GLU A 471 -7.54 10.49 28.99
C GLU A 471 -8.52 10.71 30.15
N TYR A 472 -9.53 11.57 29.98
CA TYR A 472 -10.32 12.14 31.09
C TYR A 472 -11.23 11.15 31.83
N LEU A 473 -11.42 9.94 31.30
CA LEU A 473 -12.09 8.83 31.98
C LEU A 473 -11.12 7.94 32.78
N ARG A 474 -9.83 8.04 32.49
CA ARG A 474 -8.78 7.18 33.04
C ARG A 474 -7.89 7.89 34.06
N THR A 475 -7.67 9.19 33.88
CA THR A 475 -6.94 10.04 34.83
C THR A 475 -7.89 10.56 35.93
N THR A 476 -8.40 9.67 36.77
CA THR A 476 -9.38 10.01 37.82
C THR A 476 -8.85 9.80 39.22
N ARG A 477 -9.59 10.33 40.21
CA ARG A 477 -9.33 10.13 41.64
C ARG A 477 -9.79 8.77 42.18
N GLY A 478 -10.18 7.87 41.29
CA GLY A 478 -10.58 6.50 41.58
C GLY A 478 -11.91 6.36 42.32
N LYS A 479 -12.20 5.12 42.71
CA LYS A 479 -13.51 4.68 43.24
C LYS A 479 -14.02 5.48 44.42
N GLN A 480 -13.15 5.82 45.37
CA GLN A 480 -13.54 6.52 46.61
C GLN A 480 -14.05 7.94 46.34
N GLN A 481 -13.67 8.53 45.21
CA GLN A 481 -14.10 9.85 44.78
C GLN A 481 -15.02 9.79 43.56
N ASP A 482 -15.71 8.67 43.36
CA ASP A 482 -16.67 8.47 42.26
C ASP A 482 -16.02 8.73 40.89
N TYR A 483 -14.75 8.33 40.72
CA TYR A 483 -13.97 8.46 39.49
C TYR A 483 -13.98 9.88 38.88
N ARG A 484 -14.00 10.91 39.73
CA ARG A 484 -13.91 12.31 39.28
C ARG A 484 -12.58 12.55 38.58
N PHE A 485 -12.62 13.16 37.40
CA PHE A 485 -11.43 13.58 36.65
C PHE A 485 -10.49 14.41 37.52
N ASP A 486 -9.19 14.11 37.44
CA ASP A 486 -8.14 14.80 38.18
C ASP A 486 -7.21 15.58 37.24
N PRO A 487 -7.24 16.92 37.23
CA PRO A 487 -6.41 17.71 36.31
C PRO A 487 -4.92 17.75 36.68
N ASP A 488 -4.58 17.38 37.92
CA ASP A 488 -3.23 17.30 38.48
C ASP A 488 -2.72 15.86 38.60
N PHE A 489 -3.26 14.94 37.78
CA PHE A 489 -3.11 13.49 37.91
C PHE A 489 -1.67 13.05 38.28
N PRO A 490 -1.47 12.39 39.43
CA PRO A 490 -0.15 12.25 40.05
C PRO A 490 0.74 11.21 39.35
N ASP A 491 2.05 11.43 39.39
CA ASP A 491 3.05 10.59 38.74
C ASP A 491 3.03 9.12 39.18
N GLU A 492 2.77 8.88 40.46
CA GLU A 492 2.68 7.53 41.04
C GLU A 492 1.54 6.70 40.44
N LEU A 493 0.48 7.36 39.94
CA LEU A 493 -0.64 6.70 39.27
C LEU A 493 -0.45 6.69 37.74
N ARG A 494 0.31 7.65 37.21
CA ARG A 494 0.61 7.81 35.79
C ARG A 494 1.57 6.76 35.26
N LEU A 495 2.61 6.42 36.02
CA LEU A 495 3.64 5.48 35.62
C LEU A 495 3.43 4.15 36.37
N ARG A 496 3.00 3.11 35.65
CA ARG A 496 2.84 1.75 36.19
C ARG A 496 3.82 0.79 35.51
N ASP A 497 3.98 -0.40 36.10
CA ASP A 497 4.88 -1.44 35.58
C ASP A 497 4.47 -1.89 34.17
N GLU A 498 3.17 -1.86 33.86
CA GLU A 498 2.59 -2.20 32.55
C GLU A 498 2.75 -1.07 31.50
N GLY A 499 3.04 0.15 31.93
CA GLY A 499 3.25 1.31 31.06
C GLY A 499 2.65 2.62 31.59
N SER A 500 2.70 3.67 30.77
CA SER A 500 2.11 4.97 31.11
C SER A 500 0.61 5.00 30.88
N VAL A 501 -0.17 5.48 31.86
CA VAL A 501 -1.62 5.65 31.81
C VAL A 501 -2.04 6.80 30.89
N THR A 502 -1.29 7.89 30.89
CA THR A 502 -1.57 9.12 30.13
C THR A 502 -0.28 9.73 29.61
N SER A 503 -0.40 10.60 28.60
CA SER A 503 0.73 11.39 28.08
C SER A 503 1.12 12.58 28.95
N THR A 504 0.21 13.15 29.76
CA THR A 504 0.50 14.28 30.66
C THR A 504 -0.71 14.58 31.56
N ALA A 505 -0.50 15.26 32.68
CA ALA A 505 -1.60 15.91 33.41
C ALA A 505 -2.06 17.19 32.68
N LEU A 506 -3.35 17.55 32.82
CA LEU A 506 -3.94 18.70 32.13
C LEU A 506 -3.34 20.03 32.62
N ASN A 507 -3.16 20.21 33.94
CA ASN A 507 -2.58 21.44 34.47
C ASN A 507 -1.11 21.61 34.09
N GLU A 508 -0.32 20.53 34.01
CA GLU A 508 1.06 20.59 33.52
C GLU A 508 1.13 21.12 32.08
N LEU A 509 0.21 20.67 31.22
CA LEU A 509 0.11 21.10 29.82
C LEU A 509 -0.33 22.56 29.69
N LEU A 510 -1.33 22.98 30.46
CA LEU A 510 -1.82 24.36 30.48
C LEU A 510 -0.73 25.33 30.97
N ASP A 511 -0.02 24.96 32.03
CA ASP A 511 1.08 25.75 32.58
C ASP A 511 2.24 25.88 31.60
N LEU A 512 2.60 24.78 30.91
CA LEU A 512 3.66 24.84 29.90
C LEU A 512 3.27 25.73 28.72
N SER A 513 2.06 25.58 28.18
CA SER A 513 1.52 26.44 27.13
C SER A 513 1.56 27.92 27.56
N ALA A 514 1.27 28.21 28.83
CA ALA A 514 1.37 29.55 29.39
C ALA A 514 2.80 30.07 29.50
N ARG A 515 3.73 29.25 30.00
CA ARG A 515 5.15 29.61 30.09
C ARG A 515 5.78 29.88 28.72
N LEU A 516 5.41 29.10 27.71
CA LEU A 516 5.97 29.23 26.36
C LEU A 516 5.21 30.22 25.46
N ASP A 517 4.10 30.77 25.94
CA ASP A 517 3.15 31.55 25.15
C ASP A 517 2.87 30.92 23.78
N ALA A 518 2.43 29.67 23.81
CA ALA A 518 2.27 28.82 22.64
C ALA A 518 0.81 28.34 22.52
N PRO A 519 0.18 28.38 21.33
CA PRO A 519 -1.18 27.87 21.18
C PRO A 519 -1.26 26.40 21.59
N LEU A 520 -2.42 25.97 22.07
CA LEU A 520 -2.62 24.63 22.65
C LEU A 520 -3.81 23.92 22.00
N LEU A 521 -3.59 22.67 21.60
CA LEU A 521 -4.64 21.71 21.29
C LEU A 521 -4.65 20.62 22.37
N VAL A 522 -5.79 20.43 23.03
CA VAL A 522 -5.95 19.38 24.04
C VAL A 522 -6.83 18.27 23.46
N THR A 523 -6.25 17.09 23.25
CA THR A 523 -7.01 15.90 22.88
C THR A 523 -7.65 15.34 24.15
N LEU A 524 -8.95 15.57 24.30
CA LEU A 524 -9.74 15.04 25.40
C LEU A 524 -10.28 13.68 24.95
N ASP A 525 -9.65 12.63 25.46
CA ASP A 525 -9.89 11.25 25.04
C ASP A 525 -10.67 10.47 26.11
N GLY A 526 -11.91 10.12 25.80
CA GLY A 526 -12.67 9.11 26.54
C GLY A 526 -13.17 8.02 25.60
N GLY A 527 -12.53 7.89 24.43
CA GLY A 527 -12.84 6.90 23.40
C GLY A 527 -11.99 5.65 23.55
N VAL A 528 -11.94 4.86 22.48
CA VAL A 528 -11.28 3.54 22.46
C VAL A 528 -9.77 3.63 22.71
N TRP A 529 -9.11 4.69 22.24
CA TRP A 529 -7.67 4.85 22.43
C TRP A 529 -7.28 5.28 23.84
N GLY A 530 -8.19 5.94 24.58
CA GLY A 530 -7.99 6.28 25.98
C GLY A 530 -7.99 5.03 26.88
N ASP A 531 -8.63 3.96 26.43
CA ASP A 531 -8.74 2.68 27.13
C ASP A 531 -7.76 1.61 26.61
N ALA A 532 -7.09 1.80 25.48
CA ALA A 532 -6.41 0.70 24.76
C ALA A 532 -5.11 0.12 25.37
N ARG A 533 -4.62 0.54 26.55
CA ARG A 533 -3.25 0.19 27.00
C ARG A 533 -3.16 -1.00 27.95
N PHE A 534 -3.96 -1.01 29.01
CA PHE A 534 -3.98 -2.05 30.06
C PHE A 534 -5.05 -1.70 31.11
N ALA A 535 -5.62 -2.68 31.79
CA ALA A 535 -6.65 -2.42 32.80
C ALA A 535 -6.07 -1.78 34.08
N ALA A 536 -6.74 -0.75 34.58
CA ALA A 536 -6.49 0.00 35.81
C ALA A 536 -7.81 0.39 36.53
N PRO A 537 -8.70 -0.56 36.91
CA PRO A 537 -10.05 -0.27 37.44
C PRO A 537 -10.08 0.50 38.78
N ASP A 538 -8.94 0.64 39.43
CA ASP A 538 -8.79 1.47 40.63
C ASP A 538 -8.89 2.97 40.33
N ILE A 539 -8.53 3.40 39.11
CA ILE A 539 -8.49 4.79 38.65
C ILE A 539 -9.26 5.03 37.35
N ASP A 540 -9.47 4.01 36.53
CA ASP A 540 -10.17 4.09 35.25
C ASP A 540 -11.63 3.67 35.42
N ILE A 541 -12.56 4.54 35.03
CA ILE A 541 -13.98 4.20 35.09
C ILE A 541 -14.40 3.29 33.94
N VAL A 542 -13.70 3.31 32.80
CA VAL A 542 -14.07 2.49 31.63
C VAL A 542 -13.92 1.01 31.97
N ASP A 543 -12.78 0.59 32.53
CA ASP A 543 -12.54 -0.78 33.03
C ASP A 543 -13.61 -1.30 34.02
N VAL A 544 -14.28 -0.39 34.74
CA VAL A 544 -15.36 -0.75 35.67
C VAL A 544 -16.67 -0.94 34.94
N LEU A 545 -16.99 -0.02 34.01
CA LEU A 545 -18.20 -0.08 33.21
C LEU A 545 -18.18 -1.27 32.26
N GLU A 546 -17.01 -1.65 31.74
CA GLU A 546 -16.84 -2.80 30.85
C GLU A 546 -17.21 -4.14 31.50
N GLN A 547 -17.21 -4.21 32.83
CA GLN A 547 -17.66 -5.40 33.57
C GLN A 547 -19.18 -5.63 33.44
N ASP A 548 -19.95 -4.58 33.12
CA ASP A 548 -21.35 -4.72 32.74
C ASP A 548 -21.45 -5.00 31.23
N GLU A 549 -21.86 -6.22 30.89
CA GLU A 549 -22.09 -6.60 29.50
C GLU A 549 -23.11 -5.70 28.80
N GLN A 550 -24.04 -5.06 29.53
CA GLN A 550 -25.00 -4.12 28.94
C GLN A 550 -24.35 -2.79 28.54
N ALA A 551 -23.16 -2.45 29.04
CA ALA A 551 -22.49 -1.19 28.76
C ALA A 551 -21.53 -1.25 27.56
N VAL A 552 -21.24 -2.46 27.05
CA VAL A 552 -20.32 -2.69 25.92
C VAL A 552 -21.06 -3.12 24.64
N GLN A 553 -20.35 -3.12 23.52
CA GLN A 553 -20.86 -3.53 22.22
C GLN A 553 -20.98 -5.06 22.13
N TRP A 554 -22.03 -5.54 21.47
CA TRP A 554 -22.26 -6.98 21.24
C TRP A 554 -22.05 -7.32 19.77
N ASN A 555 -21.43 -8.46 19.51
CA ASN A 555 -21.27 -8.98 18.17
C ASN A 555 -22.59 -9.55 17.62
N GLN A 556 -22.59 -9.95 16.35
CA GLN A 556 -23.76 -10.48 15.64
C GLN A 556 -24.39 -11.73 16.27
N TRP A 557 -23.66 -12.45 17.14
CA TRP A 557 -24.15 -13.64 17.82
C TRP A 557 -24.78 -13.31 19.18
N GLY A 558 -24.88 -12.02 19.51
CA GLY A 558 -25.42 -11.55 20.78
C GLY A 558 -24.49 -11.82 21.95
N LYS A 559 -23.17 -11.66 21.74
CA LYS A 559 -22.15 -11.87 22.77
C LYS A 559 -21.23 -10.68 22.85
N THR A 560 -20.66 -10.47 24.03
CA THR A 560 -19.54 -9.55 24.24
C THR A 560 -18.22 -10.29 24.09
N GLU A 561 -17.17 -9.59 23.68
CA GLU A 561 -15.81 -10.12 23.64
C GLU A 561 -15.04 -9.72 24.90
N PRO A 562 -14.13 -10.55 25.43
CA PRO A 562 -13.24 -10.14 26.51
C PRO A 562 -12.26 -9.06 26.02
N ASP A 563 -11.71 -8.28 26.95
CA ASP A 563 -10.74 -7.22 26.63
C ASP A 563 -9.61 -7.77 25.78
N ASP A 564 -9.03 -8.91 26.12
CA ASP A 564 -7.87 -9.47 25.43
C ASP A 564 -8.20 -10.31 24.18
N ALA A 565 -9.42 -10.25 23.62
CA ALA A 565 -9.81 -11.11 22.49
C ALA A 565 -8.98 -10.89 21.21
N LEU A 566 -8.33 -9.73 21.07
CA LEU A 566 -7.40 -9.42 19.98
C LEU A 566 -5.93 -9.64 20.36
N GLY A 567 -5.67 -10.08 21.60
CA GLY A 567 -4.35 -10.45 22.09
C GLY A 567 -3.84 -11.72 21.43
N GLY A 568 -2.65 -11.66 20.81
CA GLY A 568 -1.98 -12.82 20.22
C GLY A 568 -2.24 -13.03 18.72
N LEU A 569 -2.97 -12.12 18.06
CA LEU A 569 -2.97 -12.04 16.60
C LEU A 569 -1.59 -11.61 16.08
N ALA A 570 -1.19 -12.11 14.91
CA ALA A 570 0.07 -11.69 14.29
C ALA A 570 0.07 -10.17 14.06
N GLY A 571 1.02 -9.46 14.69
CA GLY A 571 1.11 -8.00 14.64
C GLY A 571 0.27 -7.25 15.69
N SER A 572 -0.50 -7.94 16.53
CA SER A 572 -1.08 -7.32 17.73
C SER A 572 0.03 -7.07 18.76
N TYR A 573 0.43 -5.80 18.92
CA TYR A 573 1.15 -5.38 20.13
C TYR A 573 0.15 -5.32 21.29
N GLY A 574 0.64 -5.25 22.53
CA GLY A 574 -0.11 -5.39 23.78
C GLY A 574 -1.16 -4.32 24.10
N SER A 575 -2.05 -4.00 23.16
CA SER A 575 -3.30 -3.26 23.36
C SER A 575 -4.48 -4.24 23.43
N PRO A 576 -4.61 -5.02 24.52
CA PRO A 576 -5.70 -5.99 24.62
C PRO A 576 -7.05 -5.28 24.46
N GLN A 577 -7.30 -4.19 25.19
CA GLN A 577 -8.64 -3.61 25.43
C GLN A 577 -9.41 -3.11 24.20
N LEU A 578 -8.79 -3.02 23.01
CA LEU A 578 -9.48 -2.64 21.77
C LEU A 578 -10.66 -3.58 21.40
N ALA A 579 -10.66 -4.81 21.89
CA ALA A 579 -11.70 -5.78 21.57
C ALA A 579 -13.07 -5.44 22.21
N ARG A 580 -13.07 -4.84 23.41
CA ARG A 580 -14.28 -4.69 24.25
C ARG A 580 -14.72 -3.24 24.34
N MET A 581 -15.22 -2.69 23.24
CA MET A 581 -15.61 -1.27 23.19
C MET A 581 -16.96 -0.99 23.88
N MET A 582 -17.06 0.17 24.55
CA MET A 582 -18.32 0.71 25.08
C MET A 582 -19.38 0.88 23.96
N ASN A 583 -20.65 0.55 24.25
CA ASN A 583 -21.72 0.83 23.29
C ASN A 583 -22.13 2.30 23.32
N LEU A 584 -22.46 2.84 22.15
CA LEU A 584 -22.76 4.26 21.94
C LEU A 584 -24.26 4.57 22.03
N SER A 585 -25.04 3.65 22.59
CA SER A 585 -26.47 3.87 22.70
C SER A 585 -26.76 5.02 23.67
N ILE A 586 -27.79 5.82 23.36
CA ILE A 586 -28.28 6.86 24.27
C ILE A 586 -28.72 6.28 25.64
N TYR A 587 -29.06 5.00 25.66
CA TYR A 587 -29.47 4.24 26.85
C TYR A 587 -28.31 3.80 27.74
N ASN A 588 -27.06 4.00 27.31
CA ASN A 588 -25.88 3.74 28.14
C ASN A 588 -25.67 4.92 29.10
N GLU A 589 -26.65 5.11 29.98
CA GLU A 589 -26.79 6.31 30.82
C GLU A 589 -25.60 6.50 31.75
N GLU A 590 -25.05 5.42 32.29
CA GLU A 590 -23.92 5.51 33.23
C GLU A 590 -22.64 5.94 32.53
N PHE A 591 -22.32 5.33 31.37
CA PHE A 591 -21.19 5.76 30.54
C PHE A 591 -21.33 7.22 30.13
N ARG A 592 -22.49 7.61 29.59
CA ARG A 592 -22.77 9.00 29.21
C ARG A 592 -22.65 9.95 30.41
N ARG A 593 -23.13 9.58 31.59
CA ARG A 593 -23.04 10.39 32.83
C ARG A 593 -21.58 10.65 33.21
N TYR A 594 -20.74 9.62 33.29
CA TYR A 594 -19.33 9.79 33.64
C TYR A 594 -18.58 10.60 32.59
N LYS A 595 -18.84 10.29 31.31
CA LYS A 595 -18.22 10.97 30.17
C LYS A 595 -18.56 12.45 30.14
N GLN A 596 -19.85 12.79 30.22
CA GLN A 596 -20.30 14.19 30.32
C GLN A 596 -19.66 14.90 31.51
N ARG A 597 -19.74 14.32 32.71
CA ARG A 597 -19.25 14.96 33.94
C ARG A 597 -17.74 15.25 33.86
N ASN A 598 -16.95 14.26 33.48
CA ASN A 598 -15.49 14.38 33.46
C ASN A 598 -15.01 15.25 32.29
N LEU A 599 -15.62 15.14 31.10
CA LEU A 599 -15.34 16.02 29.97
C LEU A 599 -15.60 17.49 30.34
N GLN A 600 -16.75 17.78 30.93
CA GLN A 600 -17.07 19.14 31.38
C GLN A 600 -16.13 19.64 32.48
N SER A 601 -15.64 18.76 33.35
CA SER A 601 -14.62 19.10 34.35
C SER A 601 -13.30 19.52 33.70
N ALA A 602 -12.83 18.75 32.70
CA ALA A 602 -11.65 19.10 31.92
C ALA A 602 -11.82 20.43 31.18
N VAL A 603 -12.95 20.65 30.51
CA VAL A 603 -13.25 21.91 29.82
C VAL A 603 -13.27 23.11 30.78
N ARG A 604 -13.92 22.99 31.94
CA ARG A 604 -13.93 24.06 32.95
C ARG A 604 -12.52 24.37 33.47
N THR A 605 -11.68 23.35 33.60
CA THR A 605 -10.27 23.52 33.98
C THR A 605 -9.49 24.31 32.92
N ILE A 606 -9.67 23.97 31.64
CA ILE A 606 -9.08 24.71 30.50
C ILE A 606 -9.50 26.18 30.55
N LEU A 607 -10.79 26.47 30.76
CA LEU A 607 -11.31 27.84 30.84
C LEU A 607 -10.76 28.61 32.06
N ALA A 608 -10.65 27.94 33.20
CA ALA A 608 -10.13 28.52 34.44
C ALA A 608 -8.65 28.91 34.36
N SER A 609 -7.86 28.27 33.49
CA SER A 609 -6.45 28.65 33.25
C SER A 609 -6.27 30.08 32.72
N GLY A 610 -7.34 30.69 32.20
CA GLY A 610 -7.29 32.04 31.62
C GLY A 610 -6.54 32.13 30.29
N ALA A 611 -6.06 31.02 29.73
CA ALA A 611 -5.27 31.01 28.50
C ALA A 611 -5.99 31.72 27.32
N GLY A 612 -7.29 31.45 27.13
CA GLY A 612 -8.09 32.13 26.11
C GLY A 612 -8.27 33.64 26.35
N ALA A 613 -8.41 34.05 27.62
CA ALA A 613 -8.56 35.46 28.00
C ALA A 613 -7.25 36.26 27.81
N ALA A 614 -6.10 35.59 27.85
CA ALA A 614 -4.79 36.17 27.54
C ALA A 614 -4.52 36.30 26.02
N GLY A 615 -5.49 35.98 25.16
CA GLY A 615 -5.35 36.06 23.69
C GLY A 615 -4.70 34.84 23.04
N ARG A 616 -4.37 33.79 23.82
CA ARG A 616 -3.79 32.55 23.31
C ARG A 616 -4.85 31.66 22.68
N PHE A 617 -4.52 31.02 21.57
CA PHE A 617 -5.42 30.05 20.94
C PHE A 617 -5.39 28.73 21.72
N VAL A 618 -6.52 28.34 22.31
CA VAL A 618 -6.75 27.01 22.87
C VAL A 618 -7.94 26.36 22.19
N ALA A 619 -7.81 25.10 21.81
CA ALA A 619 -8.89 24.27 21.26
C ALA A 619 -8.84 22.86 21.85
N VAL A 620 -9.93 22.13 21.70
CA VAL A 620 -10.03 20.71 22.06
C VAL A 620 -10.40 19.89 20.84
N ASP A 621 -9.83 18.71 20.73
CA ASP A 621 -10.31 17.65 19.86
C ASP A 621 -10.80 16.46 20.70
N LEU A 622 -11.87 15.82 20.26
CA LEU A 622 -12.68 14.90 21.07
C LEU A 622 -12.60 13.48 20.53
N ASP A 623 -12.35 12.53 21.42
CA ASP A 623 -12.44 11.07 21.20
C ASP A 623 -11.95 10.64 19.81
N PRO A 624 -10.61 10.57 19.60
CA PRO A 624 -10.04 10.07 18.36
C PRO A 624 -10.61 8.69 17.99
N ASP A 625 -10.95 8.52 16.70
CA ASP A 625 -11.39 7.24 16.14
C ASP A 625 -12.64 6.66 16.83
N GLN A 626 -13.67 7.49 17.01
CA GLN A 626 -14.96 7.00 17.49
C GLN A 626 -15.60 6.04 16.47
N TYR A 627 -15.81 4.78 16.88
CA TYR A 627 -16.31 3.72 16.00
C TYR A 627 -17.37 2.81 16.65
N ILE A 628 -18.14 2.16 15.78
CA ILE A 628 -18.67 0.83 16.05
C ILE A 628 -17.55 -0.18 15.74
N ASN A 629 -17.33 -1.17 16.61
CA ASN A 629 -16.08 -1.94 16.67
C ASN A 629 -15.58 -2.45 15.28
N PRO A 630 -14.46 -1.90 14.77
CA PRO A 630 -13.96 -2.21 13.44
C PRO A 630 -12.87 -3.31 13.43
N TRP A 631 -12.42 -3.77 14.59
CA TRP A 631 -11.14 -4.47 14.74
C TRP A 631 -11.19 -5.95 14.35
N PHE A 632 -12.37 -6.56 14.36
CA PHE A 632 -12.59 -7.94 13.94
C PHE A 632 -12.79 -8.08 12.43
N TYR A 633 -11.88 -7.49 11.65
CA TYR A 633 -11.96 -7.29 10.20
C TYR A 633 -12.59 -8.48 9.43
N GLN A 634 -13.75 -8.24 8.82
CA GLN A 634 -14.56 -9.20 8.06
C GLN A 634 -14.97 -10.48 8.81
N ALA A 635 -14.73 -10.56 10.11
CA ALA A 635 -15.01 -11.73 10.95
C ALA A 635 -16.21 -11.52 11.89
N GLN A 636 -16.36 -10.33 12.47
CA GLN A 636 -17.46 -10.01 13.40
C GLN A 636 -18.12 -8.66 13.11
N TRP A 637 -19.41 -8.53 13.41
CA TRP A 637 -20.22 -7.33 13.15
C TRP A 637 -20.77 -6.78 14.45
N TYR A 638 -20.80 -5.46 14.59
CA TYR A 638 -21.29 -4.74 15.77
C TYR A 638 -22.21 -3.59 15.33
N ASP A 639 -23.02 -2.99 16.20
CA ASP A 639 -23.29 -3.33 17.61
C ASP A 639 -24.72 -3.87 17.76
N TYR A 640 -24.84 -5.12 18.24
CA TYR A 640 -26.12 -5.81 18.44
C TYR A 640 -26.54 -5.85 19.91
N SER A 641 -26.04 -4.92 20.73
CA SER A 641 -26.44 -4.81 22.15
C SER A 641 -27.95 -4.58 22.28
N PRO A 642 -28.60 -5.06 23.35
CA PRO A 642 -30.03 -4.85 23.56
C PRO A 642 -30.45 -3.37 23.49
N GLN A 643 -29.57 -2.47 23.93
CA GLN A 643 -29.77 -1.03 23.91
C GLN A 643 -29.74 -0.45 22.49
N SER A 644 -28.74 -0.83 21.68
CA SER A 644 -28.65 -0.42 20.28
C SER A 644 -29.82 -0.96 19.44
N LEU A 645 -30.26 -2.21 19.68
CA LEU A 645 -31.43 -2.79 19.02
C LEU A 645 -32.73 -2.04 19.36
N ARG A 646 -32.92 -1.63 20.62
CA ARG A 646 -34.04 -0.77 21.02
C ARG A 646 -33.98 0.57 20.31
N GLN A 647 -32.83 1.23 20.36
CA GLN A 647 -32.65 2.55 19.76
C GLN A 647 -32.86 2.52 18.23
N PHE A 648 -32.47 1.45 17.55
CA PHE A 648 -32.71 1.29 16.11
C PHE A 648 -34.21 1.26 15.76
N ARG A 649 -35.00 0.48 16.50
CA ARG A 649 -36.47 0.40 16.31
C ARG A 649 -37.12 1.77 16.53
N GLU A 650 -36.69 2.47 17.57
CA GLU A 650 -37.19 3.81 17.91
C GLU A 650 -36.73 4.88 16.89
N TRP A 651 -35.52 4.76 16.34
CA TRP A 651 -34.99 5.63 15.29
C TRP A 651 -35.79 5.51 13.99
N LEU A 652 -36.16 4.28 13.60
CA LEU A 652 -37.01 4.03 12.43
C LEU A 652 -38.44 4.57 12.62
N THR A 653 -38.97 4.48 13.83
CA THR A 653 -40.39 4.76 14.14
C THR A 653 -40.65 6.16 14.68
N HIS A 654 -39.60 6.96 14.90
CA HIS A 654 -39.65 8.27 15.56
C HIS A 654 -40.23 8.17 16.98
N ALA A 655 -39.84 7.13 17.72
CA ALA A 655 -40.28 6.86 19.08
C ALA A 655 -39.15 7.09 20.10
N GLY A 656 -39.49 6.97 21.39
CA GLY A 656 -38.52 7.10 22.49
C GLY A 656 -37.76 8.43 22.42
N PRO A 657 -36.41 8.42 22.39
CA PRO A 657 -35.59 9.63 22.35
C PRO A 657 -35.75 10.43 21.05
N TYR A 658 -36.30 9.83 20.00
CA TYR A 658 -36.52 10.44 18.69
C TYR A 658 -37.92 11.05 18.51
N ALA A 659 -38.84 10.80 19.45
CA ALA A 659 -40.17 11.39 19.43
C ALA A 659 -40.10 12.91 19.59
N GLU A 660 -41.17 13.61 19.22
CA GLU A 660 -41.28 15.05 19.44
C GLU A 660 -41.03 15.41 20.91
N GLY A 661 -40.07 16.30 21.17
CA GLY A 661 -39.64 16.69 22.52
C GLY A 661 -38.61 15.75 23.19
N GLY A 662 -38.22 14.65 22.55
CA GLY A 662 -37.12 13.78 22.98
C GLY A 662 -35.74 14.40 22.76
N GLU A 663 -34.70 13.84 23.42
CA GLU A 663 -33.32 14.35 23.36
C GLU A 663 -32.72 14.31 21.93
N LEU A 664 -33.13 13.34 21.11
CA LEU A 664 -32.67 13.15 19.74
C LEU A 664 -33.74 13.52 18.69
N ALA A 665 -34.75 14.29 19.09
CA ALA A 665 -35.80 14.75 18.17
C ALA A 665 -35.18 15.48 16.95
N GLY A 666 -35.60 15.08 15.75
CA GLY A 666 -35.08 15.63 14.49
C GLY A 666 -33.84 14.95 13.91
N SER A 667 -33.27 13.95 14.61
CA SER A 667 -32.16 13.10 14.12
C SER A 667 -32.58 11.65 13.82
N ALA A 668 -33.89 11.39 13.84
CA ALA A 668 -34.47 10.10 13.47
C ALA A 668 -34.22 9.79 11.97
N HIS A 669 -34.48 8.55 11.55
CA HIS A 669 -34.47 8.19 10.13
C HIS A 669 -35.34 9.17 9.34
N SER A 670 -34.96 9.52 8.10
CA SER A 670 -35.59 10.65 7.39
C SER A 670 -37.12 10.55 7.26
N THR A 671 -37.65 9.33 7.32
CA THR A 671 -39.09 9.04 7.27
C THR A 671 -39.49 8.11 8.41
N ALA A 672 -40.52 8.45 9.19
CA ALA A 672 -41.08 7.51 10.17
C ALA A 672 -41.65 6.27 9.46
N LEU A 673 -41.25 5.08 9.90
CA LEU A 673 -41.69 3.80 9.34
C LEU A 673 -42.63 3.07 10.31
N ASP A 674 -43.67 2.45 9.77
CA ASP A 674 -44.50 1.50 10.51
C ASP A 674 -44.00 0.06 10.33
N LEU A 675 -44.53 -0.88 11.13
CA LEU A 675 -44.13 -2.29 11.09
C LEU A 675 -44.38 -2.93 9.71
N GLU A 676 -45.44 -2.54 9.00
CA GLU A 676 -45.74 -3.06 7.67
C GLU A 676 -44.65 -2.65 6.67
N ARG A 677 -44.22 -1.39 6.71
CA ARG A 677 -43.13 -0.88 5.87
C ARG A 677 -41.80 -1.50 6.22
N ILE A 678 -41.50 -1.65 7.52
CA ILE A 678 -40.29 -2.33 8.01
C ILE A 678 -40.25 -3.77 7.48
N ASN A 679 -41.32 -4.54 7.66
CA ASN A 679 -41.42 -5.92 7.14
C ASN A 679 -41.22 -5.99 5.62
N ARG A 680 -41.76 -5.03 4.87
CA ARG A 680 -41.56 -4.96 3.41
C ARG A 680 -40.11 -4.69 3.01
N ILE A 681 -39.42 -3.77 3.68
CA ILE A 681 -38.02 -3.44 3.38
C ILE A 681 -37.10 -4.61 3.77
N ALA A 682 -37.33 -5.20 4.94
CA ALA A 682 -36.55 -6.32 5.47
C ALA A 682 -36.83 -7.67 4.79
N ALA A 683 -37.89 -7.74 3.97
CA ALA A 683 -38.45 -9.00 3.48
C ALA A 683 -38.71 -10.00 4.63
N GLN A 684 -39.28 -9.51 5.74
CA GLN A 684 -39.62 -10.28 6.94
C GLN A 684 -41.11 -10.19 7.28
N HIS A 685 -41.54 -10.94 8.30
CA HIS A 685 -42.92 -11.03 8.77
C HIS A 685 -43.04 -10.95 10.30
N TRP A 686 -42.41 -9.96 10.91
CA TRP A 686 -42.51 -9.74 12.36
C TRP A 686 -43.92 -9.32 12.76
N SER A 687 -44.41 -9.87 13.87
CA SER A 687 -45.74 -9.58 14.41
C SER A 687 -45.78 -8.34 15.32
N SER A 688 -44.62 -7.85 15.77
CA SER A 688 -44.49 -6.64 16.59
C SER A 688 -43.13 -5.98 16.40
N LEU A 689 -42.98 -4.72 16.84
CA LEU A 689 -41.74 -3.95 16.68
C LEU A 689 -40.58 -4.53 17.52
N GLU A 690 -40.87 -5.15 18.66
CA GLU A 690 -39.87 -5.73 19.57
C GLU A 690 -39.14 -6.93 18.95
N LEU A 691 -39.73 -7.56 17.93
CA LEU A 691 -39.14 -8.68 17.21
C LEU A 691 -38.28 -8.24 16.01
N VAL A 692 -38.31 -6.96 15.63
CA VAL A 692 -37.56 -6.42 14.50
C VAL A 692 -36.06 -6.49 14.80
N GLU A 693 -35.30 -7.17 13.95
CA GLU A 693 -33.86 -7.37 14.12
C GLU A 693 -33.11 -6.90 12.85
N PRO A 694 -31.94 -6.26 12.98
CA PRO A 694 -31.08 -5.96 11.85
C PRO A 694 -30.46 -7.25 11.26
N PRO A 695 -29.91 -7.21 10.03
CA PRO A 695 -29.21 -8.36 9.46
C PRO A 695 -28.05 -8.80 10.36
N ARG A 696 -27.95 -10.11 10.59
CA ARG A 696 -26.88 -10.74 11.38
C ARG A 696 -25.97 -11.64 10.55
N GLN A 697 -26.17 -11.71 9.25
CA GLN A 697 -25.30 -12.46 8.35
C GLN A 697 -24.17 -11.56 7.85
N ARG A 698 -23.25 -12.13 7.07
CA ARG A 698 -22.23 -11.33 6.38
C ARG A 698 -22.90 -10.17 5.64
N PRO A 699 -22.39 -8.93 5.77
CA PRO A 699 -22.93 -7.76 5.09
C PRO A 699 -23.22 -8.00 3.61
N ASP A 700 -24.46 -7.78 3.22
CA ASP A 700 -24.90 -7.71 1.83
C ASP A 700 -25.30 -6.26 1.52
N TYR A 701 -24.39 -5.51 0.91
CA TYR A 701 -24.61 -4.10 0.58
C TYR A 701 -25.62 -3.90 -0.56
N ALA A 702 -26.18 -4.95 -1.16
CA ALA A 702 -27.34 -4.83 -2.05
C ALA A 702 -28.68 -4.88 -1.29
N ASP A 703 -28.69 -5.34 -0.03
CA ASP A 703 -29.89 -5.47 0.79
C ASP A 703 -30.33 -4.12 1.39
N PRO A 704 -31.53 -3.60 1.05
CA PRO A 704 -32.06 -2.36 1.63
C PRO A 704 -32.14 -2.36 3.17
N TRP A 705 -32.30 -3.52 3.80
CA TRP A 705 -32.36 -3.61 5.26
C TRP A 705 -30.97 -3.48 5.90
N HIS A 706 -29.95 -4.05 5.26
CA HIS A 706 -28.55 -3.85 5.65
C HIS A 706 -28.11 -2.40 5.48
N GLN A 707 -28.59 -1.73 4.43
CA GLN A 707 -28.35 -0.30 4.21
C GLN A 707 -28.86 0.55 5.38
N LEU A 708 -30.10 0.32 5.83
CA LEU A 708 -30.67 1.02 6.98
C LEU A 708 -29.91 0.74 8.28
N TRP A 709 -29.49 -0.50 8.51
CA TRP A 709 -28.67 -0.83 9.67
C TRP A 709 -27.32 -0.09 9.64
N THR A 710 -26.69 -0.01 8.48
CA THR A 710 -25.43 0.71 8.32
C THR A 710 -25.58 2.22 8.54
N ALA A 711 -26.66 2.82 8.04
CA ALA A 711 -26.99 4.22 8.28
C ALA A 711 -27.21 4.50 9.78
N PHE A 712 -27.94 3.64 10.49
CA PHE A 712 -28.14 3.76 11.93
C PHE A 712 -26.82 3.73 12.73
N LYS A 713 -25.86 2.89 12.34
CA LYS A 713 -24.54 2.85 13.00
C LYS A 713 -23.76 4.13 12.84
N ARG A 714 -23.79 4.75 11.65
CA ARG A 714 -23.22 6.08 11.44
C ARG A 714 -23.95 7.14 12.27
N HIS A 715 -25.27 7.03 12.37
CA HIS A 715 -26.08 7.90 13.22
C HIS A 715 -25.70 7.80 14.71
N GLN A 716 -25.41 6.61 15.23
CA GLN A 716 -24.94 6.45 16.62
C GLN A 716 -23.59 7.16 16.85
N VAL A 717 -22.62 6.98 15.95
CA VAL A 717 -21.32 7.69 16.02
C VAL A 717 -21.52 9.21 15.93
N ALA A 718 -22.35 9.68 14.99
CA ALA A 718 -22.68 11.09 14.81
C ALA A 718 -23.36 11.72 16.05
N SER A 719 -24.31 10.99 16.65
CA SER A 719 -25.01 11.38 17.86
C SER A 719 -24.04 11.50 19.04
N HIS A 720 -23.11 10.55 19.16
CA HIS A 720 -22.11 10.57 20.22
C HIS A 720 -21.16 11.76 20.09
N TYR A 721 -20.64 12.08 18.90
CA TYR A 721 -19.85 13.32 18.71
C TYR A 721 -20.67 14.59 18.99
N SER A 722 -21.95 14.59 18.60
CA SER A 722 -22.85 15.71 18.88
C SER A 722 -23.04 15.92 20.38
N ASP A 723 -23.15 14.84 21.16
CA ASP A 723 -23.18 14.88 22.61
C ASP A 723 -21.90 15.48 23.19
N LEU A 724 -20.72 14.99 22.81
CA LEU A 724 -19.45 15.49 23.31
C LEU A 724 -19.27 16.98 23.02
N ALA A 725 -19.58 17.42 21.79
CA ALA A 725 -19.48 18.82 21.40
C ALA A 725 -20.44 19.70 22.19
N ARG A 726 -21.71 19.29 22.29
CA ARG A 726 -22.74 19.98 23.09
C ARG A 726 -22.36 20.07 24.56
N TRP A 727 -21.78 19.01 25.15
CA TRP A 727 -21.34 19.00 26.53
C TRP A 727 -20.15 19.95 26.77
N ALA A 728 -19.19 20.00 25.84
CA ALA A 728 -18.08 20.93 25.89
C ALA A 728 -18.55 22.39 25.78
N VAL A 729 -19.49 22.68 24.88
CA VAL A 729 -20.09 24.02 24.73
C VAL A 729 -20.91 24.40 25.96
N ALA A 730 -21.68 23.47 26.53
CA ALA A 730 -22.42 23.69 27.78
C ALA A 730 -21.50 23.95 28.99
N ALA A 731 -20.24 23.49 28.94
CA ALA A 731 -19.23 23.83 29.94
C ALA A 731 -18.56 25.20 29.72
N GLY A 732 -18.87 25.88 28.61
CA GLY A 732 -18.45 27.26 28.32
C GLY A 732 -17.42 27.40 27.19
N LEU A 733 -17.02 26.31 26.52
CA LEU A 733 -16.09 26.38 25.40
C LEU A 733 -16.81 26.88 24.14
N ALA A 734 -16.19 27.77 23.37
CA ALA A 734 -16.81 28.26 22.14
C ALA A 734 -16.89 27.13 21.08
N PRO A 735 -17.99 26.99 20.31
CA PRO A 735 -18.13 25.95 19.28
C PRO A 735 -16.98 25.94 18.26
N ALA A 736 -16.43 27.11 17.92
CA ALA A 736 -15.27 27.23 17.02
C ALA A 736 -13.95 26.68 17.60
N ARG A 737 -13.94 26.23 18.85
CA ARG A 737 -12.78 25.65 19.56
C ARG A 737 -12.96 24.16 19.85
N VAL A 738 -14.04 23.56 19.37
CA VAL A 738 -14.37 22.15 19.58
C VAL A 738 -14.25 21.44 18.23
N TYR A 739 -13.42 20.41 18.17
CA TYR A 739 -13.19 19.60 16.99
C TYR A 739 -13.49 18.13 17.30
N THR A 740 -14.05 17.41 16.34
CA THR A 740 -14.08 15.93 16.35
C THR A 740 -12.73 15.36 15.91
N SER A 741 -12.55 14.05 15.99
CA SER A 741 -11.29 13.39 15.61
C SER A 741 -11.54 12.11 14.84
N GLN A 742 -12.06 12.22 13.61
CA GLN A 742 -12.46 11.07 12.79
C GLN A 742 -11.43 10.69 11.72
N THR A 743 -11.06 9.41 11.64
CA THR A 743 -10.19 8.92 10.56
C THR A 743 -10.94 8.64 9.26
N PHE A 744 -10.32 9.08 8.16
CA PHE A 744 -10.79 8.85 6.79
C PHE A 744 -9.67 8.18 5.96
N ILE A 745 -9.34 6.91 6.21
CA ILE A 745 -8.21 6.22 5.56
C ILE A 745 -8.52 5.61 4.19
N GLN A 746 -9.79 5.53 3.78
CA GLN A 746 -10.19 4.83 2.56
C GLN A 746 -10.70 5.75 1.46
N ALA A 747 -10.58 5.28 0.22
CA ALA A 747 -11.07 6.02 -0.94
C ALA A 747 -12.60 6.16 -0.99
N ASP A 748 -13.34 5.28 -0.30
CA ASP A 748 -14.79 5.19 -0.39
C ASP A 748 -15.52 5.50 0.92
N VAL A 749 -15.26 6.68 1.47
CA VAL A 749 -15.92 7.17 2.69
C VAL A 749 -17.34 7.67 2.38
N ALA A 750 -18.30 7.33 3.24
CA ALA A 750 -19.65 7.88 3.21
C ALA A 750 -19.64 9.41 3.46
N THR A 751 -20.29 10.15 2.57
CA THR A 751 -20.42 11.60 2.71
C THR A 751 -21.51 11.98 3.69
N GLY A 752 -22.65 11.30 3.63
CA GLY A 752 -23.79 11.47 4.53
C GLY A 752 -24.03 10.27 5.45
N VAL A 753 -24.83 10.48 6.50
CA VAL A 753 -25.25 9.40 7.42
C VAL A 753 -26.07 8.33 6.68
N GLU A 754 -26.99 8.78 5.83
CA GLU A 754 -27.93 7.94 5.06
C GLU A 754 -27.36 7.46 3.70
N ASP A 755 -26.08 7.68 3.42
CA ASP A 755 -25.45 7.25 2.16
C ASP A 755 -25.51 5.73 2.00
N THR A 756 -25.66 5.25 0.76
CA THR A 756 -25.59 3.81 0.48
C THR A 756 -24.18 3.27 0.78
N ALA A 757 -24.11 2.27 1.66
CA ALA A 757 -22.93 1.46 1.95
C ALA A 757 -22.55 0.58 0.76
N THR A 758 -21.26 0.36 0.56
CA THR A 758 -20.75 -0.47 -0.56
C THR A 758 -19.63 -1.42 -0.13
N GLY A 759 -19.15 -1.33 1.11
CA GLY A 759 -18.00 -2.09 1.57
C GLY A 759 -17.88 -2.19 3.08
N TRP A 760 -17.04 -3.14 3.50
CA TRP A 760 -16.79 -3.51 4.89
C TRP A 760 -16.48 -2.34 5.82
N THR A 761 -15.83 -1.31 5.31
CA THR A 761 -15.36 -0.19 6.13
C THR A 761 -16.44 0.77 6.57
N ASP A 762 -17.63 0.67 6.00
CA ASP A 762 -18.81 1.34 6.53
C ASP A 762 -19.29 0.74 7.85
N GLU A 763 -18.93 -0.50 8.16
CA GLU A 763 -19.41 -1.18 9.37
C GLU A 763 -18.94 -0.49 10.65
N ALA A 764 -17.87 0.32 10.55
CA ALA A 764 -17.31 1.13 11.62
C ALA A 764 -18.12 2.38 11.99
N GLY A 765 -19.15 2.73 11.20
CA GLY A 765 -20.01 3.89 11.46
C GLY A 765 -19.41 5.24 11.04
N VAL A 766 -18.48 5.26 10.10
CA VAL A 766 -17.79 6.50 9.66
C VAL A 766 -18.58 7.23 8.58
N SER A 767 -18.77 8.54 8.75
CA SER A 767 -19.23 9.45 7.68
C SER A 767 -18.69 10.86 7.87
N ILE A 768 -18.57 11.62 6.77
CA ILE A 768 -18.10 13.02 6.81
C ILE A 768 -19.13 13.91 7.51
N GLU A 769 -20.41 13.79 7.15
CA GLU A 769 -21.50 14.49 7.83
C GLU A 769 -21.56 14.18 9.33
N GLY A 770 -21.48 12.89 9.70
CA GLY A 770 -21.53 12.47 11.10
C GLY A 770 -20.34 12.95 11.93
N ALA A 771 -19.19 13.23 11.30
CA ALA A 771 -18.04 13.82 11.95
C ALA A 771 -18.18 15.33 12.19
N LYS A 772 -19.22 16.00 11.69
CA LYS A 772 -19.47 17.43 11.89
C LYS A 772 -20.66 17.64 12.83
N PRO A 773 -20.44 17.88 14.13
CA PRO A 773 -21.52 18.23 15.04
C PRO A 773 -22.06 19.64 14.76
N VAL A 774 -23.25 19.94 15.27
CA VAL A 774 -23.83 21.30 15.20
C VAL A 774 -23.00 22.29 16.03
N ASP A 775 -22.64 21.89 17.25
CA ASP A 775 -21.93 22.70 18.26
C ASP A 775 -20.40 22.56 18.18
N GLY A 776 -19.85 22.24 17.01
CA GLY A 776 -18.42 22.05 16.83
C GLY A 776 -17.99 22.02 15.36
N ARG A 777 -16.74 21.65 15.15
CA ARG A 777 -16.08 21.59 13.85
C ARG A 777 -15.64 20.16 13.54
N LEU A 778 -15.53 19.88 12.24
CA LEU A 778 -14.96 18.61 11.79
C LEU A 778 -13.44 18.64 11.98
N GLY A 779 -12.91 17.70 12.78
CA GLY A 779 -11.49 17.39 12.80
C GLY A 779 -11.22 16.02 12.18
N ALA A 780 -10.28 16.00 11.25
CA ALA A 780 -9.93 14.83 10.46
C ALA A 780 -8.60 14.23 10.91
N ILE A 781 -8.53 12.91 10.91
CA ILE A 781 -7.30 12.12 11.02
C ILE A 781 -7.00 11.55 9.64
N LEU A 782 -5.82 11.87 9.10
CA LEU A 782 -5.49 11.64 7.69
C LEU A 782 -4.13 10.97 7.51
N TYR A 783 -4.15 9.83 6.82
CA TYR A 783 -2.96 9.06 6.49
C TYR A 783 -2.84 8.76 4.99
N GLY A 784 -1.63 8.49 4.51
CA GLY A 784 -1.39 7.89 3.21
C GLY A 784 -2.12 8.59 2.05
N PRO A 785 -2.79 7.84 1.15
CA PRO A 785 -3.55 8.39 0.03
C PRO A 785 -4.62 9.41 0.43
N ALA A 786 -5.32 9.19 1.55
CA ALA A 786 -6.34 10.12 2.00
C ALA A 786 -5.76 11.49 2.39
N SER A 787 -4.58 11.52 3.01
CA SER A 787 -3.87 12.77 3.30
C SER A 787 -3.47 13.55 2.03
N ARG A 788 -3.28 12.83 0.91
CA ARG A 788 -3.00 13.40 -0.42
C ARG A 788 -4.27 13.73 -1.20
N ASN A 789 -5.45 13.53 -0.61
CA ASN A 789 -6.76 13.67 -1.25
C ASN A 789 -6.87 12.79 -2.52
N GLU A 790 -6.29 11.59 -2.46
CA GLU A 790 -6.35 10.58 -3.52
C GLU A 790 -7.56 9.66 -3.34
N GLY A 791 -8.02 9.06 -4.44
CA GLY A 791 -9.25 8.26 -4.47
C GLY A 791 -10.46 9.07 -4.90
N LYS A 792 -11.60 8.40 -4.98
CA LYS A 792 -12.89 9.00 -5.35
C LYS A 792 -13.96 8.48 -4.40
N PRO A 793 -14.33 9.26 -3.37
CA PRO A 793 -15.52 9.01 -2.57
C PRO A 793 -16.76 8.80 -3.43
N ARG A 794 -17.79 8.12 -2.89
CA ARG A 794 -19.08 7.80 -3.56
C ARG A 794 -19.72 8.98 -4.27
N SER A 795 -19.60 10.17 -3.69
CA SER A 795 -20.09 11.43 -4.27
C SER A 795 -19.58 11.73 -5.69
N GLY A 796 -18.46 11.12 -6.12
CA GLY A 796 -17.73 11.48 -7.33
C GLY A 796 -16.77 12.66 -7.16
N GLU A 797 -16.90 13.42 -6.08
CA GLU A 797 -15.99 14.48 -5.65
C GLU A 797 -14.89 13.95 -4.73
N SER A 798 -13.79 14.69 -4.58
CA SER A 798 -12.65 14.29 -3.72
C SER A 798 -12.99 14.37 -2.23
N LEU A 799 -12.27 13.62 -1.37
CA LEU A 799 -12.47 13.61 0.09
C LEU A 799 -12.49 15.03 0.68
N PHE A 800 -11.50 15.85 0.34
CA PHE A 800 -11.40 17.21 0.88
C PHE A 800 -12.46 18.15 0.30
N HIS A 801 -13.01 17.86 -0.88
CA HIS A 801 -14.17 18.60 -1.39
C HIS A 801 -15.37 18.37 -0.48
N ASN A 802 -15.66 17.11 -0.17
CA ASN A 802 -16.78 16.74 0.70
C ASN A 802 -16.58 17.30 2.11
N ILE A 803 -15.38 17.16 2.69
CA ILE A 803 -15.06 17.74 4.01
C ILE A 803 -15.31 19.25 4.02
N ARG A 804 -14.77 19.98 3.03
CA ARG A 804 -14.92 21.44 2.94
C ARG A 804 -16.37 21.88 2.71
N GLN A 805 -17.14 21.08 1.98
CA GLN A 805 -18.56 21.32 1.76
C GLN A 805 -19.35 21.17 3.05
N THR A 806 -19.01 20.18 3.88
CA THR A 806 -19.61 19.93 5.18
C THR A 806 -19.19 20.96 6.24
N ASP A 807 -17.90 21.33 6.28
CA ASP A 807 -17.36 22.35 7.18
C ASP A 807 -16.25 23.16 6.51
N GLN A 808 -16.49 24.46 6.32
CA GLN A 808 -15.49 25.39 5.76
C GLN A 808 -14.35 25.70 6.74
N ASP A 809 -14.53 25.40 8.03
CA ASP A 809 -13.58 25.68 9.11
C ASP A 809 -13.00 24.41 9.73
N TRP A 810 -13.01 23.30 8.96
CA TRP A 810 -12.43 22.03 9.35
C TRP A 810 -10.93 22.13 9.67
N ALA A 811 -10.42 21.13 10.38
CA ALA A 811 -9.01 21.01 10.71
C ALA A 811 -8.50 19.57 10.60
N VAL A 812 -7.19 19.40 10.60
CA VAL A 812 -6.55 18.08 10.63
C VAL A 812 -5.93 17.90 12.01
N VAL A 813 -6.61 17.14 12.87
CA VAL A 813 -6.20 16.92 14.26
C VAL A 813 -5.10 15.86 14.39
N GLU A 814 -4.88 15.11 13.32
CA GLU A 814 -3.77 14.17 13.19
C GLU A 814 -3.42 13.90 11.72
N LEU A 815 -2.13 13.87 11.39
CA LEU A 815 -1.66 13.82 10.01
C LEU A 815 -0.36 13.03 9.85
N HIS A 816 -0.33 12.12 8.87
CA HIS A 816 0.93 11.63 8.33
C HIS A 816 0.83 11.24 6.84
N PRO A 817 1.81 11.58 5.97
CA PRO A 817 1.76 11.20 4.55
C PRO A 817 2.03 9.71 4.27
N ALA A 818 2.59 8.99 5.24
CA ALA A 818 2.84 7.54 5.10
C ALA A 818 1.55 6.73 5.12
N THR A 819 1.57 5.61 4.41
CA THR A 819 0.46 4.65 4.31
C THR A 819 0.56 3.64 5.44
N ILE A 820 -0.49 3.50 6.27
CA ILE A 820 -0.48 2.67 7.49
C ILE A 820 -0.22 1.20 7.17
N GLU A 821 -0.72 0.72 6.02
CA GLU A 821 -0.53 -0.65 5.53
C GLU A 821 0.94 -0.99 5.22
N PHE A 822 1.81 0.02 5.12
CA PHE A 822 3.25 -0.12 4.85
C PHE A 822 4.09 0.55 5.94
N PRO A 823 4.12 -0.01 7.18
CA PRO A 823 4.74 0.60 8.37
C PRO A 823 6.27 0.80 8.29
N GLU A 824 6.91 0.36 7.21
CA GLU A 824 8.36 0.43 7.00
C GLU A 824 8.75 1.39 5.88
N LYS A 825 7.80 1.72 4.99
CA LYS A 825 8.01 2.56 3.82
C LYS A 825 7.86 4.03 4.20
N LEU A 826 8.94 4.80 4.11
CA LEU A 826 8.86 6.24 4.32
C LEU A 826 8.14 6.93 3.16
N PRO A 827 7.42 8.05 3.43
CA PRO A 827 6.83 8.86 2.38
C PRO A 827 7.93 9.58 1.58
N SER A 828 7.75 9.66 0.26
CA SER A 828 8.65 10.45 -0.59
C SER A 828 8.44 11.96 -0.38
N HIS A 829 9.36 12.78 -0.88
CA HIS A 829 9.15 14.23 -0.93
C HIS A 829 7.91 14.61 -1.74
N ALA A 830 7.61 13.88 -2.83
CA ALA A 830 6.43 14.13 -3.64
C ALA A 830 5.14 13.85 -2.85
N ASP A 831 5.11 12.75 -2.10
CA ASP A 831 3.98 12.40 -1.23
C ASP A 831 3.74 13.47 -0.17
N ALA A 832 4.80 13.85 0.55
CA ALA A 832 4.72 14.84 1.61
C ALA A 832 4.37 16.25 1.08
N TYR A 833 4.95 16.68 -0.04
CA TYR A 833 4.62 17.95 -0.68
C TYR A 833 3.14 17.99 -1.11
N ALA A 834 2.64 16.91 -1.72
CA ALA A 834 1.25 16.81 -2.14
C ALA A 834 0.30 16.86 -0.93
N THR A 835 0.57 16.08 0.13
CA THR A 835 -0.23 16.07 1.36
C THR A 835 -0.40 17.49 1.92
N ILE A 836 0.71 18.20 2.15
CA ILE A 836 0.62 19.55 2.70
C ILE A 836 -0.08 20.50 1.72
N SER A 837 0.30 20.50 0.44
CA SER A 837 -0.33 21.35 -0.59
C SER A 837 -1.85 21.23 -0.61
N ARG A 838 -2.38 19.99 -0.56
CA ARG A 838 -3.83 19.75 -0.58
C ARG A 838 -4.51 20.25 0.68
N ILE A 839 -3.96 19.95 1.85
CA ILE A 839 -4.53 20.37 3.13
C ILE A 839 -4.63 21.90 3.21
N LEU A 840 -3.57 22.61 2.83
CA LEU A 840 -3.55 24.07 2.87
C LEU A 840 -4.52 24.68 1.84
N ASN A 841 -4.56 24.15 0.61
CA ASN A 841 -5.42 24.67 -0.47
C ASN A 841 -6.91 24.36 -0.26
N PHE A 842 -7.26 23.30 0.47
CA PHE A 842 -8.63 23.00 0.88
C PHE A 842 -9.06 23.70 2.17
N GLY A 843 -8.18 24.52 2.76
CA GLY A 843 -8.55 25.50 3.78
C GLY A 843 -8.54 24.99 5.22
N ALA A 844 -7.85 23.90 5.52
CA ALA A 844 -7.70 23.43 6.90
C ALA A 844 -7.15 24.55 7.80
N ARG A 845 -7.80 24.77 8.96
CA ARG A 845 -7.45 25.83 9.92
C ARG A 845 -6.13 25.55 10.64
N PHE A 846 -5.89 24.28 10.95
CA PHE A 846 -4.64 23.81 11.54
C PHE A 846 -4.34 22.37 11.14
N VAL A 847 -3.10 21.95 11.39
CA VAL A 847 -2.67 20.55 11.32
C VAL A 847 -1.93 20.15 12.59
N SER A 848 -2.02 18.88 12.96
CA SER A 848 -1.14 18.26 13.96
C SER A 848 -0.50 17.02 13.35
N PRO A 849 0.83 16.99 13.14
CA PRO A 849 1.51 15.81 12.61
C PRO A 849 1.49 14.70 13.65
N MET A 850 1.55 13.45 13.20
CA MET A 850 1.98 12.36 14.08
C MET A 850 3.47 12.42 14.37
N TRP A 851 3.81 12.02 15.59
CA TRP A 851 5.17 11.91 16.06
C TRP A 851 5.25 10.81 17.11
N GLY A 852 6.16 9.88 16.90
CA GLY A 852 6.45 8.78 17.82
C GLY A 852 7.82 8.18 17.60
N THR A 853 8.35 8.25 16.37
CA THR A 853 9.68 7.71 16.04
C THR A 853 10.53 8.68 15.21
N ASN A 854 11.82 8.39 15.12
CA ASN A 854 12.78 9.04 14.24
C ASN A 854 13.10 8.11 13.05
N VAL A 855 13.40 8.67 11.87
CA VAL A 855 13.86 7.89 10.71
C VAL A 855 15.07 7.01 11.04
N ALA A 856 15.97 7.46 11.94
CA ALA A 856 17.12 6.66 12.37
C ALA A 856 16.72 5.37 13.11
N ASP A 857 15.58 5.35 13.79
CA ASP A 857 15.09 4.20 14.56
C ASP A 857 14.80 3.01 13.64
N ARG A 858 14.52 3.24 12.35
CA ARG A 858 14.37 2.19 11.33
C ARG A 858 15.58 1.25 11.28
N PHE A 859 16.77 1.75 11.61
CA PHE A 859 18.01 0.97 11.57
C PHE A 859 18.50 0.57 12.96
N VAL A 860 18.17 1.33 13.99
CA VAL A 860 18.69 1.15 15.35
C VAL A 860 17.71 0.40 16.26
N TYR A 861 16.42 0.72 16.12
CA TYR A 861 15.31 0.13 16.88
C TYR A 861 14.22 -0.35 15.90
N PRO A 862 14.56 -1.23 14.94
CA PRO A 862 13.65 -1.58 13.85
C PRO A 862 12.32 -2.12 14.34
N GLN A 863 12.25 -2.77 15.50
CA GLN A 863 10.99 -3.26 16.07
C GLN A 863 10.04 -2.15 16.58
N HIS A 864 10.60 -1.00 16.97
CA HIS A 864 9.86 0.15 17.50
C HIS A 864 9.57 1.21 16.44
N PHE A 865 10.21 1.15 15.27
CA PHE A 865 9.99 2.10 14.19
C PHE A 865 8.61 1.91 13.54
N ARG A 866 7.94 3.00 13.15
CA ARG A 866 6.82 3.00 12.20
C ARG A 866 6.95 4.20 11.27
N SER A 867 6.74 4.00 9.97
CA SER A 867 6.84 5.08 9.00
C SER A 867 5.77 6.16 9.20
N TYR A 868 4.61 5.81 9.78
CA TYR A 868 3.46 6.70 9.96
C TYR A 868 3.47 7.54 11.24
N ASP A 869 4.50 7.40 12.07
CA ASP A 869 4.77 8.30 13.21
C ASP A 869 6.20 8.91 13.15
N ALA A 870 6.89 8.74 12.02
CA ALA A 870 8.26 9.20 11.81
C ALA A 870 8.31 10.65 11.28
N PHE A 871 8.52 11.61 12.18
CA PHE A 871 8.62 13.03 11.80
C PHE A 871 10.05 13.51 11.63
N THR A 872 10.87 13.42 12.67
CA THR A 872 12.25 13.96 12.64
C THR A 872 13.09 13.25 11.58
N ALA A 873 13.85 14.03 10.81
CA ALA A 873 14.71 13.55 9.73
C ALA A 873 13.96 12.96 8.51
N SER A 874 12.65 13.19 8.39
CA SER A 874 11.86 12.66 7.26
C SER A 874 11.61 13.70 6.16
N SER A 875 11.23 13.20 4.97
CA SER A 875 10.69 14.02 3.89
C SER A 875 9.47 14.84 4.33
N PHE A 876 8.68 14.31 5.27
CA PHE A 876 7.47 14.97 5.79
C PHE A 876 7.82 16.24 6.56
N GLU A 877 8.77 16.16 7.49
CA GLU A 877 9.25 17.33 8.23
C GLU A 877 9.78 18.41 7.28
N TYR A 878 10.62 18.03 6.31
CA TYR A 878 11.18 18.95 5.33
C TYR A 878 10.09 19.73 4.60
N GLN A 879 9.14 19.00 4.02
CA GLN A 879 8.09 19.57 3.19
C GLN A 879 7.10 20.40 4.03
N LEU A 880 6.78 19.97 5.26
CA LEU A 880 5.95 20.75 6.17
C LEU A 880 6.62 22.09 6.50
N VAL A 881 7.88 22.09 6.93
CA VAL A 881 8.61 23.32 7.25
C VAL A 881 8.69 24.23 6.02
N TRP A 882 9.04 23.67 4.85
CA TRP A 882 9.10 24.44 3.60
C TRP A 882 7.76 25.14 3.28
N TRP A 883 6.64 24.44 3.45
CA TRP A 883 5.32 25.00 3.22
C TRP A 883 4.94 26.07 4.22
N LEU A 884 5.21 25.87 5.51
CA LEU A 884 4.99 26.87 6.57
C LEU A 884 5.76 28.16 6.26
N ARG A 885 7.02 28.00 5.83
CA ARG A 885 7.89 29.10 5.38
C ARG A 885 7.33 29.81 4.14
N TYR A 886 6.89 29.04 3.14
CA TYR A 886 6.33 29.58 1.90
C TYR A 886 5.06 30.40 2.14
N ARG A 887 4.21 29.95 3.07
CA ARG A 887 2.90 30.56 3.36
C ARG A 887 2.89 31.59 4.49
N ARG A 888 4.06 31.90 5.06
CA ARG A 888 4.22 32.70 6.30
C ARG A 888 3.52 34.07 6.30
N ASP A 889 3.15 34.57 5.12
CA ASP A 889 2.51 35.87 4.86
C ASP A 889 1.08 35.74 4.31
N THR A 890 0.50 34.53 4.27
CA THR A 890 -0.83 34.27 3.71
C THR A 890 -1.79 33.65 4.75
N PRO A 891 -2.96 34.26 5.00
CA PRO A 891 -3.91 33.76 5.99
C PRO A 891 -4.60 32.48 5.54
N VAL A 892 -5.26 31.79 6.48
CA VAL A 892 -6.12 30.62 6.18
C VAL A 892 -7.18 30.96 5.12
N GLY A 893 -7.41 30.01 4.22
CA GLY A 893 -8.32 30.15 3.08
C GLY A 893 -7.70 30.83 1.86
N SER A 894 -6.41 31.17 1.90
CA SER A 894 -5.64 31.54 0.70
C SER A 894 -5.20 30.28 -0.07
N LEU A 895 -5.02 30.39 -1.38
CA LEU A 895 -4.52 29.31 -2.24
C LEU A 895 -3.09 29.60 -2.70
N SER A 896 -2.30 28.55 -2.86
CA SER A 896 -0.87 28.61 -3.18
C SER A 896 -0.46 27.50 -4.14
N PHE A 897 0.18 27.88 -5.24
CA PHE A 897 0.70 26.99 -6.28
C PHE A 897 2.13 27.42 -6.67
N PRO A 898 3.17 26.92 -5.97
CA PRO A 898 4.57 27.22 -6.28
C PRO A 898 5.18 26.29 -7.33
N PHE A 899 4.44 25.27 -7.79
CA PHE A 899 4.89 24.31 -8.81
C PHE A 899 6.10 23.49 -8.37
N GLY A 900 6.10 23.09 -7.10
CA GLY A 900 7.16 22.30 -6.49
C GLY A 900 8.19 23.14 -5.72
N ASN A 901 9.32 22.51 -5.43
CA ASN A 901 10.48 23.09 -4.77
C ASN A 901 11.76 22.37 -5.20
N GLU A 902 12.88 22.63 -4.55
CA GLU A 902 14.18 22.00 -4.85
C GLU A 902 14.17 20.46 -4.84
N ALA A 903 13.25 19.82 -4.11
CA ALA A 903 13.12 18.37 -4.02
C ALA A 903 11.95 17.79 -4.85
N VAL A 904 11.03 18.63 -5.34
CA VAL A 904 9.79 18.19 -6.00
C VAL A 904 9.53 19.04 -7.24
N SER A 905 9.32 18.40 -8.39
CA SER A 905 8.78 19.06 -9.59
C SER A 905 7.29 18.74 -9.70
N SER A 906 6.42 19.76 -9.68
CA SER A 906 4.97 19.59 -9.65
C SER A 906 4.27 20.57 -10.59
N ASN A 907 3.13 20.18 -11.15
CA ASN A 907 2.21 21.12 -11.81
C ASN A 907 1.09 21.62 -10.88
N ASP A 908 1.07 21.16 -9.63
CA ASP A 908 0.05 21.42 -8.62
C ASP A 908 -1.39 21.22 -9.10
N GLY A 909 -1.58 20.25 -10.01
CA GLY A 909 -2.88 19.93 -10.60
C GLY A 909 -3.36 20.92 -11.67
N TRP A 910 -2.52 21.85 -12.13
CA TRP A 910 -2.86 22.73 -13.24
C TRP A 910 -2.80 21.99 -14.59
N THR A 911 -3.69 22.35 -15.49
CA THR A 911 -3.70 21.91 -16.89
C THR A 911 -3.61 23.09 -17.84
N SER A 912 -3.16 22.84 -19.07
CA SER A 912 -2.87 23.89 -20.04
C SER A 912 -3.27 23.50 -21.46
N SER A 913 -3.57 24.49 -22.30
CA SER A 913 -3.77 24.34 -23.74
C SER A 913 -2.48 24.46 -24.56
N ALA A 914 -1.32 24.58 -23.90
CA ALA A 914 -0.01 24.61 -24.56
C ALA A 914 0.35 23.25 -25.17
N VAL A 915 1.33 23.24 -26.08
CA VAL A 915 1.82 22.00 -26.69
C VAL A 915 2.57 21.15 -25.66
N ALA A 916 3.34 21.80 -24.79
CA ALA A 916 4.03 21.16 -23.68
C ALA A 916 3.95 22.02 -22.41
N MET A 917 3.81 21.37 -21.26
CA MET A 917 3.83 21.99 -19.93
C MET A 917 4.75 21.17 -19.04
N ALA A 918 6.01 21.59 -18.94
CA ALA A 918 7.02 20.92 -18.14
C ALA A 918 7.10 21.57 -16.76
N SER A 919 7.02 20.77 -15.70
CA SER A 919 7.34 21.21 -14.35
C SER A 919 8.84 21.11 -14.10
N GLY A 920 9.39 22.13 -13.45
CA GLY A 920 10.73 22.07 -12.85
C GLY A 920 10.66 22.36 -11.34
N PRO A 921 11.81 22.48 -10.66
CA PRO A 921 11.87 22.79 -9.24
C PRO A 921 11.35 24.21 -8.95
N GLY A 922 10.06 24.32 -8.60
CA GLY A 922 9.42 25.60 -8.27
C GLY A 922 9.01 26.47 -9.46
N TYR A 923 8.74 25.87 -10.62
CA TYR A 923 8.19 26.60 -11.77
C TYR A 923 7.50 25.67 -12.79
N LEU A 924 6.63 26.26 -13.62
CA LEU A 924 6.11 25.68 -14.85
C LEU A 924 6.70 26.37 -16.07
N ARG A 925 7.13 25.59 -17.07
CA ARG A 925 7.54 26.08 -18.39
C ARG A 925 6.57 25.60 -19.46
N LEU A 926 6.05 26.52 -20.25
CA LEU A 926 5.07 26.27 -21.31
C LEU A 926 5.64 26.70 -22.66
N ASP A 927 5.60 25.79 -23.65
CA ASP A 927 5.88 26.11 -25.06
C ASP A 927 4.55 26.37 -25.80
N VAL A 928 4.32 27.62 -26.17
CA VAL A 928 3.04 28.09 -26.71
C VAL A 928 3.18 28.50 -28.19
N ARG A 929 2.78 27.59 -29.08
CA ARG A 929 2.87 27.77 -30.55
C ARG A 929 1.70 28.51 -31.19
N GLN A 930 0.77 28.99 -30.39
CA GLN A 930 -0.44 29.69 -30.83
C GLN A 930 -0.51 31.09 -30.19
N PRO A 931 -1.34 32.02 -30.70
CA PRO A 931 -1.41 33.38 -30.17
C PRO A 931 -2.19 33.49 -28.85
N TRP A 932 -2.52 32.37 -28.21
CA TRP A 932 -3.29 32.33 -26.98
C TRP A 932 -2.85 31.17 -26.08
N LEU A 933 -3.05 31.32 -24.78
CA LEU A 933 -2.84 30.26 -23.80
C LEU A 933 -4.02 30.22 -22.84
N ARG A 934 -4.48 29.03 -22.47
CA ARG A 934 -5.40 28.82 -21.35
C ARG A 934 -4.77 27.87 -20.36
N MET A 935 -4.65 28.30 -19.10
CA MET A 935 -4.32 27.43 -17.97
C MET A 935 -5.51 27.34 -17.03
N ARG A 936 -5.70 26.19 -16.37
CA ARG A 936 -6.79 25.95 -15.42
C ARG A 936 -6.30 25.14 -14.23
N SER A 937 -6.67 25.56 -13.02
CA SER A 937 -6.40 24.79 -11.80
C SER A 937 -7.28 23.53 -11.70
N ALA A 938 -6.85 22.56 -10.88
CA ALA A 938 -7.76 21.60 -10.29
C ALA A 938 -8.85 22.32 -9.45
N SER A 939 -9.95 21.63 -9.16
CA SER A 939 -10.93 22.14 -8.19
C SER A 939 -10.29 22.16 -6.81
N PHE A 940 -10.56 23.21 -6.04
CA PHE A 940 -10.19 23.37 -4.63
C PHE A 940 -11.43 23.38 -3.71
N GLY A 941 -12.56 22.87 -4.22
CA GLY A 941 -13.87 22.94 -3.59
C GLY A 941 -14.42 24.37 -3.55
N ARG A 942 -15.68 24.50 -3.10
CA ARG A 942 -16.35 25.81 -2.97
C ARG A 942 -15.64 26.68 -1.92
N LEU A 943 -14.94 27.72 -2.38
CA LEU A 943 -14.26 28.71 -1.56
C LEU A 943 -14.99 30.06 -1.61
N HIS A 944 -15.32 30.59 -0.44
CA HIS A 944 -15.86 31.95 -0.29
C HIS A 944 -14.72 32.97 -0.25
N LEU A 945 -14.66 33.83 -1.26
CA LEU A 945 -13.67 34.89 -1.42
C LEU A 945 -14.29 36.26 -1.09
N PRO A 946 -13.87 36.90 0.01
CA PRO A 946 -14.28 38.26 0.32
C PRO A 946 -13.85 39.27 -0.76
N ALA A 947 -14.56 40.41 -0.82
CA ALA A 947 -14.13 41.58 -1.58
C ALA A 947 -12.72 42.01 -1.16
N GLY A 948 -11.90 42.48 -2.11
CA GLY A 948 -10.50 42.86 -1.86
C GLY A 948 -9.50 41.69 -1.83
N SER A 949 -9.94 40.45 -2.04
CA SER A 949 -9.03 39.29 -2.21
C SER A 949 -8.17 39.48 -3.45
N ARG A 950 -6.91 39.03 -3.41
CA ARG A 950 -5.88 39.35 -4.41
C ARG A 950 -5.33 38.09 -5.07
N LEU A 951 -5.40 38.02 -6.40
CA LEU A 951 -4.70 37.01 -7.21
C LEU A 951 -3.36 37.57 -7.67
N GLN A 952 -2.29 36.82 -7.43
CA GLN A 952 -0.93 37.12 -7.88
C GLN A 952 -0.43 35.97 -8.76
N VAL A 953 0.20 36.33 -9.88
CA VAL A 953 0.90 35.38 -10.76
C VAL A 953 2.27 35.95 -11.03
N ARG A 954 3.33 35.25 -10.61
CA ARG A 954 4.71 35.62 -10.88
C ARG A 954 5.27 34.74 -11.99
N GLY A 955 6.02 35.33 -12.90
CA GLY A 955 6.70 34.59 -13.96
C GLY A 955 7.39 35.49 -14.96
N THR A 956 7.78 34.90 -16.08
CA THR A 956 8.35 35.59 -17.23
C THR A 956 7.67 35.17 -18.52
N TRP A 957 7.31 36.16 -19.33
CA TRP A 957 6.71 36.01 -20.65
C TRP A 957 7.13 37.21 -21.52
N ARG A 958 6.94 37.12 -22.85
CA ARG A 958 7.25 38.23 -23.75
C ARG A 958 6.31 39.42 -23.52
N GLU A 959 6.80 40.64 -23.78
CA GLU A 959 6.01 41.86 -23.68
C GLU A 959 4.84 41.90 -24.69
N GLY A 960 3.81 42.71 -24.41
CA GLY A 960 2.68 42.91 -25.32
C GLY A 960 1.56 41.86 -25.25
N LEU A 961 1.65 40.92 -24.31
CA LEU A 961 0.59 39.95 -24.04
C LEU A 961 -0.50 40.56 -23.16
N ARG A 962 -1.76 40.32 -23.51
CA ARG A 962 -2.90 40.63 -22.62
C ARG A 962 -3.18 39.42 -21.75
N VAL A 963 -3.15 39.60 -20.43
CA VAL A 963 -3.42 38.52 -19.47
C VAL A 963 -4.65 38.84 -18.63
N TRP A 964 -5.52 37.86 -18.42
CA TRP A 964 -6.63 37.98 -17.49
C TRP A 964 -6.94 36.67 -16.79
N ALA A 965 -7.55 36.76 -15.62
CA ALA A 965 -8.05 35.62 -14.87
C ALA A 965 -9.57 35.51 -14.98
N ARG A 966 -10.07 34.27 -14.93
CA ARG A 966 -11.47 33.96 -14.69
C ARG A 966 -11.55 33.12 -13.42
N LEU A 967 -12.29 33.63 -12.45
CA LEU A 967 -12.70 32.88 -11.27
C LEU A 967 -13.98 32.12 -11.65
N GLN A 968 -13.92 30.80 -11.61
CA GLN A 968 -15.02 29.95 -12.06
C GLN A 968 -15.80 29.43 -10.86
N THR A 969 -17.13 29.53 -10.91
CA THR A 969 -18.02 28.87 -9.95
C THR A 969 -18.24 27.40 -10.33
N PRO A 970 -18.74 26.56 -9.41
CA PRO A 970 -19.18 25.19 -9.74
C PRO A 970 -20.22 25.16 -10.87
N ASP A 971 -21.12 26.14 -10.90
CA ASP A 971 -22.25 26.22 -11.85
C ASP A 971 -21.86 26.81 -13.21
N GLY A 972 -20.57 27.11 -13.41
CA GLY A 972 -20.02 27.57 -14.70
C GLY A 972 -20.07 29.09 -14.92
N ASP A 973 -20.60 29.85 -13.97
CA ASP A 973 -20.51 31.32 -13.98
C ASP A 973 -19.04 31.75 -13.88
N ASN A 974 -18.65 32.70 -14.74
CA ASN A 974 -17.27 33.13 -14.87
C ASN A 974 -17.16 34.61 -14.55
N ALA A 975 -16.58 34.92 -13.40
CA ALA A 975 -16.26 36.29 -13.06
C ALA A 975 -14.88 36.64 -13.63
N SER A 976 -14.83 37.59 -14.56
CA SER A 976 -13.55 38.05 -15.11
C SER A 976 -12.85 38.97 -14.12
N LEU A 977 -11.56 38.72 -13.91
CA LEU A 977 -10.68 39.50 -13.06
C LEU A 977 -9.54 40.05 -13.93
N PRO A 978 -9.53 41.36 -14.24
CA PRO A 978 -8.42 41.97 -14.96
C PRO A 978 -7.15 41.90 -14.10
N LEU A 979 -6.02 41.63 -14.75
CA LEU A 979 -4.70 41.61 -14.10
C LEU A 979 -3.89 42.80 -14.59
N ALA A 980 -3.30 43.54 -13.65
CA ALA A 980 -2.31 44.58 -13.94
C ALA A 980 -0.91 43.96 -13.88
N GLU A 981 -0.07 44.28 -14.86
CA GLU A 981 1.30 43.76 -14.97
C GLU A 981 2.32 44.79 -14.53
N SER A 982 3.29 44.37 -13.71
CA SER A 982 4.47 45.16 -13.39
C SER A 982 5.66 44.24 -13.09
N GLY A 983 6.72 44.31 -13.91
CA GLY A 983 7.99 43.63 -13.65
C GLY A 983 7.90 42.11 -13.43
N GLY A 984 7.13 41.39 -14.27
CA GLY A 984 6.95 39.93 -14.14
C GLY A 984 5.96 39.49 -13.05
N LEU A 985 5.23 40.43 -12.45
CA LEU A 985 4.14 40.16 -11.52
C LEU A 985 2.81 40.66 -12.10
N LEU A 986 1.84 39.75 -12.18
CA LEU A 986 0.45 40.07 -12.47
C LEU A 986 -0.35 40.13 -11.18
N VAL A 987 -1.14 41.18 -10.99
CA VAL A 987 -1.99 41.35 -9.82
C VAL A 987 -3.41 41.68 -10.24
N GLY A 988 -4.38 40.91 -9.73
CA GLY A 988 -5.81 41.21 -9.80
C GLY A 988 -6.42 41.29 -8.42
N VAL A 989 -7.38 42.19 -8.22
CA VAL A 989 -8.10 42.35 -6.94
C VAL A 989 -9.59 42.18 -7.17
N THR A 990 -10.25 41.35 -6.37
CA THR A 990 -11.70 41.19 -6.46
C THR A 990 -12.39 42.53 -6.18
N GLY A 991 -13.28 42.94 -7.08
CA GLY A 991 -13.99 44.22 -6.96
C GLY A 991 -14.90 44.27 -5.74
N ALA A 992 -15.44 45.46 -5.43
CA ALA A 992 -16.27 45.74 -4.25
C ALA A 992 -17.64 45.02 -4.19
N ALA A 993 -17.92 44.10 -5.12
CA ALA A 993 -19.12 43.27 -5.05
C ALA A 993 -19.01 42.26 -3.89
N GLU A 994 -20.15 41.82 -3.38
CA GLU A 994 -20.28 40.84 -2.29
C GLU A 994 -19.40 39.58 -2.49
N THR A 995 -19.14 38.87 -1.39
CA THR A 995 -18.35 37.62 -1.33
C THR A 995 -18.63 36.70 -2.51
N ARG A 996 -17.58 36.27 -3.22
CA ARG A 996 -17.70 35.38 -4.39
C ARG A 996 -17.44 33.93 -4.01
N VAL A 997 -18.25 33.01 -4.53
CA VAL A 997 -17.95 31.57 -4.45
C VAL A 997 -17.11 31.17 -5.65
N VAL A 998 -15.98 30.51 -5.43
CA VAL A 998 -15.05 30.09 -6.48
C VAL A 998 -14.65 28.63 -6.27
N ASP A 999 -14.54 27.88 -7.36
CA ASP A 999 -14.09 26.48 -7.38
C ASP A 999 -12.75 26.30 -8.12
N ARG A 1000 -12.51 27.12 -9.16
CA ARG A 1000 -11.32 27.05 -10.02
C ARG A 1000 -10.82 28.42 -10.44
N ILE A 1001 -9.54 28.47 -10.77
CA ILE A 1001 -8.91 29.61 -11.43
C ILE A 1001 -8.58 29.21 -12.87
N ALA A 1002 -8.95 30.05 -13.84
CA ALA A 1002 -8.49 29.93 -15.22
C ALA A 1002 -7.73 31.19 -15.64
N LEU A 1003 -6.50 31.03 -16.08
CA LEU A 1003 -5.66 32.11 -16.60
C LEU A 1003 -5.65 32.06 -18.13
N ARG A 1004 -5.66 33.24 -18.76
CA ARG A 1004 -5.60 33.37 -20.21
C ARG A 1004 -4.61 34.43 -20.64
N TRP A 1005 -3.73 34.07 -21.57
CA TRP A 1005 -2.84 34.98 -22.28
C TRP A 1005 -3.30 35.10 -23.73
N LEU A 1006 -3.20 36.30 -24.30
CA LEU A 1006 -3.50 36.59 -25.69
C LEU A 1006 -2.43 37.52 -26.27
N ALA A 1007 -1.83 37.12 -27.37
CA ALA A 1007 -0.92 37.93 -28.17
C ALA A 1007 -1.74 38.84 -29.10
N LEU A 1008 -1.65 40.15 -28.91
CA LEU A 1008 -2.41 41.12 -29.71
C LEU A 1008 -1.85 41.28 -31.13
N ASP A 1009 -0.59 40.89 -31.36
CA ASP A 1009 0.09 40.85 -32.66
C ASP A 1009 -0.25 39.60 -33.50
N ALA A 1010 -1.11 38.71 -32.98
CA ALA A 1010 -1.45 37.42 -33.55
C ALA A 1010 -0.27 36.45 -33.79
N GLN A 1011 0.92 36.73 -33.25
CA GLN A 1011 2.07 35.83 -33.31
C GLN A 1011 2.00 34.77 -32.20
N SER A 1012 2.77 33.69 -32.35
CA SER A 1012 2.90 32.69 -31.28
C SER A 1012 3.45 33.33 -30.02
N ILE A 1013 2.89 32.97 -28.87
CA ILE A 1013 3.33 33.48 -27.57
C ILE A 1013 4.79 33.10 -27.26
N GLY A 1014 5.23 31.93 -27.71
CA GLY A 1014 6.55 31.40 -27.40
C GLY A 1014 6.59 30.80 -26.00
N GLU A 1015 7.71 31.00 -25.31
CA GLU A 1015 7.92 30.44 -23.98
C GLU A 1015 7.27 31.29 -22.88
N ILE A 1016 6.56 30.64 -21.97
CA ILE A 1016 6.11 31.21 -20.69
C ILE A 1016 6.71 30.40 -19.56
N ARG A 1017 7.28 31.09 -18.57
CA ARG A 1017 7.65 30.50 -17.28
C ARG A 1017 6.76 31.10 -16.20
N VAL A 1018 6.12 30.26 -15.39
CA VAL A 1018 5.32 30.67 -14.23
C VAL A 1018 6.02 30.14 -12.99
N ASP A 1019 6.43 31.05 -12.10
CA ASP A 1019 7.15 30.71 -10.87
C ASP A 1019 6.19 30.51 -9.69
N ASP A 1020 5.13 31.32 -9.59
CA ASP A 1020 4.13 31.15 -8.53
C ASP A 1020 2.74 31.66 -8.93
N ILE A 1021 1.71 31.05 -8.35
CA ILE A 1021 0.35 31.59 -8.33
C ILE A 1021 -0.16 31.59 -6.88
N ARG A 1022 -0.62 32.75 -6.41
CA ARG A 1022 -1.19 32.90 -5.06
C ARG A 1022 -2.54 33.60 -5.13
N LEU A 1023 -3.57 33.03 -4.52
CA LEU A 1023 -4.85 33.69 -4.26
C LEU A 1023 -4.93 34.03 -2.78
N ILE A 1024 -4.63 35.28 -2.44
CA ILE A 1024 -4.57 35.77 -1.06
C ILE A 1024 -5.96 36.25 -0.64
N ARG A 1025 -6.51 35.59 0.37
CA ARG A 1025 -7.82 35.95 0.95
C ARG A 1025 -7.71 37.25 1.73
N ALA A 1026 -8.64 38.18 1.52
CA ALA A 1026 -8.72 39.41 2.30
C ALA A 1026 -9.33 39.16 3.70
N SER A 1027 -9.07 40.07 4.64
CA SER A 1027 -9.83 40.16 5.89
C SER A 1027 -11.30 40.42 5.54
N GLY A 1028 -12.18 39.44 5.74
CA GLY A 1028 -13.62 39.70 5.67
C GLY A 1028 -14.00 40.73 6.74
N ALA A 1029 -14.94 41.64 6.46
CA ALA A 1029 -15.64 42.32 7.53
C ALA A 1029 -16.27 41.23 8.40
N SER A 1030 -15.81 41.09 9.64
CA SER A 1030 -16.30 40.08 10.57
C SER A 1030 -17.81 40.25 10.76
N ALA A 1031 -18.60 39.28 10.33
CA ALA A 1031 -20.01 39.15 10.70
C ALA A 1031 -20.15 38.68 12.16
N GLU A 1032 -19.40 39.28 13.09
CA GLU A 1032 -19.40 38.96 14.53
C GLU A 1032 -19.98 40.10 15.37
N HIS A 1033 -20.76 41.03 14.79
CA HIS A 1033 -21.35 42.15 15.54
C HIS A 1033 -22.88 42.31 15.44
N ASP A 1034 -23.63 41.36 14.87
CA ASP A 1034 -25.09 41.50 14.69
C ASP A 1034 -25.92 40.28 15.14
N VAL A 1035 -25.59 39.69 16.30
CA VAL A 1035 -26.46 38.68 16.95
C VAL A 1035 -27.13 39.23 18.23
N HIS A 1036 -26.99 40.52 18.52
CA HIS A 1036 -27.75 41.20 19.57
C HIS A 1036 -28.57 42.36 19.00
N ARG A 1037 -29.58 42.05 18.19
CA ARG A 1037 -30.78 42.88 17.97
C ARG A 1037 -31.85 42.14 17.17
N ASN A 1038 -32.53 41.20 17.83
CA ASN A 1038 -33.99 41.14 17.99
C ASN A 1038 -34.40 39.84 18.68
#